data_AF-A0A376B4A4-F1
#
_entry.id   AF-A0A376B4A4-F1
#
_cell.length_a   1.000
_cell.length_b   1.000
_cell.length_c   1.000
_cell.angle_alpha   90.00
_cell.angle_beta   90.00
_cell.angle_gamma   90.00
#
_symmetry.space_group_name_H-M   'P 1'
#
loop_
_entity.id
_entity.type
_entity.pdbx_description
1 polymer ?
#
loop_
_entity_poly.entity_id
_entity_poly.type
_entity_poly.pdbx_seq_one_letter_code
_entity_poly.pdbx_strand_id
1 'polypeptide(L)'
;MILTQGSIPEVRESSIGQALKERHSRLSTFSNNLGPADLISIHKYIPASGTSATRDTSSISNSNNTNNNGSNGNATQSVINYRISSESSMPHHQQIAKKLELGTYLYCSGVDTSDPNSIAVFCKSIQDAIEEKPQLWFGKNRNFKISEITYSSWNTFSSCDVNVVVHFPGTLQTYLTTATDGDISLDTDEESSGTHASIWLETFVCTVVRSFIQMLDNRNEGEINNVVETIILNPLMMGEITDVAELFISKGFPLCYTRGSFLGSPIGIVNTSNINNYLVETFVKITKLSHNADLAIDVLRKMLPEYPELSVVLSRIYFENDFEIDAFKLLHSELLKSDDVLPYKSDLLCVEAEYLFELKSDYTLALQVSQNAVKYGPSEFRTWYWLVKSYIALNDVKNALLALNSSPMTLNKEKYNFKRCCSINSPPVDSSTTNNSKDNDNKNSALHLPLPVDVILDEVTGLNSQDVINEHKSADPILLNLPASSLQATFQLAYGLLAEIGKKTGWENLLKLRAENFVMEEEFTNNKNKTIRDKRLCERWLDNLFMLLYQDMKQYTMWQAEQLHFEATNTEYHKTTFEWELLGLCATRLKHDKEASEAFQYGLQQRFSATSCRKLLQYYVAERTKLKKNYQLSSQQILTTLNTIDNLIIDLVVKICCWNHRWYGDFSLLLLESLNDTLSDMGLTKVCNEVDSRYPESVTKLFKSQLLQFFEKHTKDQFDM
;
A
#
# COMPACT_ATOMS: atom_id res chain seq x y z
N MET A 1 14.88 8.90 -12.85
CA MET A 1 14.93 8.26 -11.53
C MET A 1 16.33 8.44 -10.94
N ILE A 2 16.45 8.86 -9.69
CA ILE A 2 17.76 8.98 -9.03
C ILE A 2 17.84 7.85 -7.99
N LEU A 3 18.05 6.61 -8.45
CA LEU A 3 18.41 5.52 -7.54
C LEU A 3 19.82 5.81 -7.01
N THR A 4 19.94 5.95 -5.70
CA THR A 4 21.24 6.10 -5.04
C THR A 4 21.46 4.94 -4.09
N GLN A 5 22.71 4.73 -3.67
CA GLN A 5 22.99 3.74 -2.62
C GLN A 5 22.20 4.00 -1.33
N GLY A 6 21.87 5.28 -1.07
CA GLY A 6 21.11 5.71 0.09
C GLY A 6 19.65 5.24 0.08
N SER A 7 19.10 4.92 -1.10
CA SER A 7 17.70 4.56 -1.28
C SER A 7 17.44 3.05 -1.42
N ILE A 8 18.47 2.21 -1.21
CA ILE A 8 18.39 0.75 -1.41
C ILE A 8 18.55 0.04 -0.06
N PRO A 9 17.45 -0.36 0.61
CA PRO A 9 17.54 -1.22 1.78
C PRO A 9 18.00 -2.62 1.36
N GLU A 10 18.73 -3.29 2.24
CA GLU A 10 19.20 -4.66 1.98
C GLU A 10 19.09 -5.53 3.23
N VAL A 11 18.63 -6.76 3.06
CA VAL A 11 18.71 -7.80 4.08
C VAL A 11 19.79 -8.79 3.68
N ARG A 12 20.73 -9.07 4.58
CA ARG A 12 21.78 -10.06 4.39
C ARG A 12 21.21 -11.48 4.49
N GLU A 13 21.51 -12.31 3.50
CA GLU A 13 21.22 -13.74 3.52
C GLU A 13 22.29 -14.52 4.32
N SER A 14 21.89 -15.62 4.95
CA SER A 14 22.85 -16.53 5.60
C SER A 14 23.63 -17.35 4.57
N SER A 15 22.97 -17.72 3.47
CA SER A 15 23.58 -18.34 2.29
C SER A 15 23.03 -17.71 1.02
N ILE A 16 23.85 -17.57 -0.01
CA ILE A 16 23.47 -16.99 -1.30
C ILE A 16 22.25 -17.74 -1.87
N GLY A 17 21.21 -16.99 -2.25
CA GLY A 17 19.97 -17.50 -2.83
C GLY A 17 19.02 -18.13 -1.81
N GLN A 18 19.19 -17.87 -0.52
CA GLN A 18 18.28 -18.35 0.52
C GLN A 18 16.88 -17.73 0.40
N ALA A 19 16.79 -16.42 0.10
CA ALA A 19 15.51 -15.74 0.02
C ALA A 19 14.63 -16.32 -1.09
N LEU A 20 15.23 -16.62 -2.25
CA LEU A 20 14.55 -17.27 -3.38
C LEU A 20 14.02 -18.67 -2.98
N LYS A 21 14.84 -19.47 -2.29
CA LYS A 21 14.43 -20.80 -1.80
C LYS A 21 13.27 -20.71 -0.80
N GLU A 22 13.33 -19.76 0.14
CA GLU A 22 12.26 -19.53 1.10
C GLU A 22 10.97 -19.07 0.41
N ARG A 23 11.07 -18.17 -0.58
CA ARG A 23 9.93 -17.74 -1.40
C ARG A 23 9.32 -18.91 -2.17
N HIS A 24 10.14 -19.71 -2.85
CA HIS A 24 9.69 -20.89 -3.60
C HIS A 24 8.96 -21.90 -2.69
N SER A 25 9.44 -22.11 -1.46
CA SER A 25 8.78 -23.01 -0.50
C SER A 25 7.38 -22.54 -0.06
N ARG A 26 7.06 -21.24 -0.25
CA ARG A 26 5.79 -20.62 0.17
C ARG A 26 4.82 -20.34 -0.98
N LEU A 27 5.15 -20.67 -2.23
CA LEU A 27 4.30 -20.35 -3.39
C LEU A 27 2.87 -20.90 -3.25
N SER A 28 2.70 -22.10 -2.68
CA SER A 28 1.37 -22.70 -2.44
C SER A 28 0.50 -21.93 -1.45
N THR A 29 1.08 -21.06 -0.62
CA THR A 29 0.35 -20.24 0.35
C THR A 29 -0.17 -18.93 -0.25
N PHE A 30 0.32 -18.53 -1.42
CA PHE A 30 0.02 -17.24 -2.04
C PHE A 30 -1.23 -17.25 -2.93
N SER A 31 -1.72 -18.43 -3.32
CA SER A 31 -2.79 -18.62 -4.32
C SER A 31 -4.14 -17.99 -3.97
N ASN A 32 -4.38 -17.65 -2.71
CA ASN A 32 -5.67 -17.11 -2.25
C ASN A 32 -5.75 -15.56 -2.24
N ASN A 33 -4.70 -14.84 -2.67
CA ASN A 33 -4.65 -13.37 -2.61
C ASN A 33 -3.83 -12.76 -3.77
N LEU A 34 -3.72 -11.43 -3.81
CA LEU A 34 -2.83 -10.63 -4.68
C LEU A 34 -1.36 -11.08 -4.71
N GLY A 35 -0.94 -11.91 -3.76
CA GLY A 35 0.42 -12.43 -3.66
C GLY A 35 1.40 -11.52 -2.92
N PRO A 36 2.65 -11.96 -2.77
CA PRO A 36 3.70 -11.21 -2.12
C PRO A 36 4.16 -10.00 -2.96
N ALA A 37 4.88 -9.07 -2.33
CA ALA A 37 5.66 -8.07 -3.06
C ALA A 37 6.73 -8.76 -3.93
N ASP A 38 7.22 -8.03 -4.93
CA ASP A 38 8.28 -8.53 -5.81
C ASP A 38 9.59 -8.61 -5.00
N LEU A 39 10.41 -9.63 -5.26
CA LEU A 39 11.64 -9.89 -4.53
C LEU A 39 12.84 -9.66 -5.44
N ILE A 40 13.84 -8.94 -4.95
CA ILE A 40 15.12 -8.75 -5.62
C ILE A 40 16.18 -9.44 -4.78
N SER A 41 16.85 -10.44 -5.33
CA SER A 41 18.03 -11.07 -4.74
C SER A 41 19.29 -10.58 -5.47
N ILE A 42 20.28 -10.12 -4.72
CA ILE A 42 21.52 -9.52 -5.21
C ILE A 42 22.68 -10.37 -4.71
N HIS A 43 23.52 -10.85 -5.62
CA HIS A 43 24.77 -11.51 -5.29
C HIS A 43 25.93 -10.53 -5.54
N LYS A 44 26.60 -10.15 -4.46
CA LYS A 44 27.74 -9.24 -4.48
C LYS A 44 29.03 -9.86 -3.97
N TYR A 45 30.15 -9.40 -4.51
CA TYR A 45 31.50 -9.87 -4.14
C TYR A 45 32.49 -8.72 -4.10
N ILE A 46 33.62 -8.90 -3.42
CA ILE A 46 34.77 -7.97 -3.49
C ILE A 46 35.84 -8.60 -4.40
N PRO A 47 36.38 -7.89 -5.40
CA PRO A 47 37.48 -8.44 -6.21
C PRO A 47 38.70 -8.74 -5.33
N ALA A 48 39.29 -9.93 -5.45
CA ALA A 48 40.60 -10.17 -4.83
C ALA A 48 41.65 -9.36 -5.60
N SER A 49 42.35 -8.47 -4.91
CA SER A 49 43.54 -7.81 -5.47
C SER A 49 44.55 -8.88 -5.85
N GLY A 50 44.85 -9.01 -7.15
CA GLY A 50 45.88 -9.94 -7.62
C GLY A 50 47.21 -9.59 -6.97
N THR A 51 47.71 -10.46 -6.10
CA THR A 51 49.09 -10.43 -5.66
C THR A 51 49.95 -10.65 -6.89
N SER A 52 50.60 -9.59 -7.36
CA SER A 52 51.72 -9.70 -8.29
C SER A 52 52.75 -10.61 -7.61
N ALA A 53 52.85 -11.85 -8.08
CA ALA A 53 53.85 -12.78 -7.60
C ALA A 53 55.24 -12.21 -7.93
N THR A 54 55.89 -11.59 -6.95
CA THR A 54 57.34 -11.40 -6.96
C THR A 54 57.96 -12.78 -6.97
N ARG A 55 58.48 -13.18 -8.14
CA ARG A 55 59.35 -14.35 -8.29
C ARG A 55 60.63 -14.09 -7.49
N ASP A 56 60.65 -14.51 -6.24
CA ASP A 56 61.90 -14.74 -5.53
C ASP A 56 62.44 -16.11 -5.97
N THR A 57 63.48 -16.03 -6.81
CA THR A 57 64.34 -17.15 -7.16
C THR A 57 65.23 -17.51 -5.97
N SER A 58 65.00 -18.65 -5.34
CA SER A 58 66.00 -19.31 -4.48
C SER A 58 66.00 -20.83 -4.67
N SER A 59 66.95 -21.28 -5.49
CA SER A 59 67.75 -22.51 -5.41
C SER A 59 67.20 -23.75 -4.67
N ILE A 60 66.85 -24.76 -5.47
CA ILE A 60 67.29 -26.17 -5.44
C ILE A 60 67.81 -26.71 -4.09
N SER A 61 67.09 -27.71 -3.55
CA SER A 61 67.70 -28.95 -3.05
C SER A 61 66.69 -30.11 -3.08
N ASN A 62 66.96 -31.07 -3.96
CA ASN A 62 66.28 -32.37 -4.07
C ASN A 62 66.50 -33.22 -2.82
N SER A 63 65.43 -33.90 -2.36
CA SER A 63 65.57 -35.22 -1.75
C SER A 63 64.31 -36.05 -1.97
N ASN A 64 64.43 -37.03 -2.86
CA ASN A 64 63.50 -38.14 -3.02
C ASN A 64 63.41 -38.94 -1.72
N ASN A 65 62.21 -39.39 -1.35
CA ASN A 65 62.07 -40.73 -0.78
C ASN A 65 60.66 -41.31 -1.02
N THR A 66 60.68 -42.46 -1.70
CA THR A 66 59.62 -43.43 -1.94
C THR A 66 59.17 -44.12 -0.65
N ASN A 67 57.88 -44.48 -0.52
CA ASN A 67 57.48 -45.87 -0.28
C ASN A 67 55.96 -46.12 -0.27
N ASN A 68 55.64 -47.27 -0.88
CA ASN A 68 54.35 -47.95 -1.06
C ASN A 68 53.66 -48.43 0.23
N ASN A 69 52.33 -48.60 0.14
CA ASN A 69 51.54 -49.84 0.35
C ASN A 69 50.08 -49.44 0.65
N GLY A 70 49.04 -49.87 -0.10
CA GLY A 70 48.40 -51.21 -0.05
C GLY A 70 47.54 -51.33 1.22
N SER A 71 46.24 -51.67 1.27
CA SER A 71 45.36 -52.45 0.39
C SER A 71 43.94 -52.54 1.00
N ASN A 72 42.91 -52.53 0.14
CA ASN A 72 41.59 -53.21 0.14
C ASN A 72 40.80 -53.58 1.42
N GLY A 73 39.49 -53.25 1.40
CA GLY A 73 38.42 -54.25 1.59
C GLY A 73 37.14 -53.86 2.37
N ASN A 74 36.04 -53.59 1.62
CA ASN A 74 34.62 -54.00 1.83
C ASN A 74 33.87 -53.60 3.14
N ALA A 75 32.58 -53.22 3.21
CA ALA A 75 31.46 -53.18 2.26
C ALA A 75 30.29 -52.30 2.81
N THR A 76 29.56 -51.67 1.87
CA THR A 76 28.10 -51.43 1.78
C THR A 76 27.26 -50.98 3.00
N GLN A 77 26.71 -49.76 2.91
CA GLN A 77 25.26 -49.51 3.04
C GLN A 77 24.88 -48.23 2.27
N SER A 78 23.92 -48.37 1.37
CA SER A 78 23.50 -47.39 0.36
C SER A 78 22.43 -46.44 0.89
N VAL A 79 22.71 -45.13 0.84
CA VAL A 79 21.71 -44.06 0.84
C VAL A 79 22.01 -43.19 -0.39
N ILE A 80 21.05 -43.15 -1.31
CA ILE A 80 21.14 -42.45 -2.60
C ILE A 80 20.96 -40.94 -2.33
N ASN A 81 22.06 -40.20 -2.40
CA ASN A 81 22.06 -38.75 -2.60
C ASN A 81 22.20 -38.48 -4.09
N TYR A 82 21.22 -37.79 -4.68
CA TYR A 82 21.32 -37.26 -6.03
C TYR A 82 22.38 -36.15 -6.07
N ARG A 83 23.56 -36.48 -6.62
CA ARG A 83 24.51 -35.51 -7.17
C ARG A 83 24.05 -35.17 -8.59
N ILE A 84 23.74 -33.90 -8.82
CA ILE A 84 23.67 -33.34 -10.17
C ILE A 84 25.11 -33.23 -10.66
N SER A 85 25.43 -33.97 -11.71
CA SER A 85 26.66 -33.84 -12.48
C SER A 85 26.29 -33.74 -13.95
N SER A 86 26.57 -32.59 -14.56
CA SER A 86 27.52 -32.54 -15.67
C SER A 86 27.66 -31.10 -16.16
N GLU A 87 28.84 -30.55 -15.90
CA GLU A 87 29.44 -29.47 -16.67
C GLU A 87 29.40 -29.86 -18.15
N SER A 88 28.76 -29.03 -18.96
CA SER A 88 29.03 -28.96 -20.40
C SER A 88 29.80 -27.67 -20.67
N SER A 89 30.91 -27.86 -21.36
CA SER A 89 32.02 -26.94 -21.60
C SER A 89 31.65 -25.69 -22.40
N MET A 90 32.01 -24.50 -21.89
CA MET A 90 32.14 -23.24 -22.65
C MET A 90 33.41 -22.46 -22.20
N PRO A 91 33.99 -21.61 -23.07
CA PRO A 91 35.44 -21.33 -23.10
C PRO A 91 35.90 -20.31 -22.05
N HIS A 92 37.20 -20.37 -21.72
CA HIS A 92 37.95 -19.52 -20.79
C HIS A 92 37.46 -18.06 -20.71
N HIS A 93 36.54 -17.77 -19.78
CA HIS A 93 36.50 -16.48 -19.09
C HIS A 93 37.41 -16.58 -17.87
N GLN A 94 38.35 -15.64 -17.74
CA GLN A 94 39.22 -15.53 -16.57
C GLN A 94 38.36 -15.52 -15.29
N GLN A 95 38.43 -16.58 -14.48
CA GLN A 95 37.81 -16.59 -13.17
C GLN A 95 38.54 -15.55 -12.30
N ILE A 96 37.94 -14.38 -12.15
CA ILE A 96 38.39 -13.36 -11.20
C ILE A 96 38.26 -13.99 -9.82
N ALA A 97 39.37 -14.08 -9.07
CA ALA A 97 39.33 -14.55 -7.70
C ALA A 97 38.43 -13.60 -6.88
N LYS A 98 37.34 -14.13 -6.31
CA LYS A 98 36.37 -13.39 -5.51
C LYS A 98 36.76 -13.47 -4.03
N LYS A 99 36.86 -12.31 -3.38
CA LYS A 99 37.07 -12.18 -1.93
C LYS A 99 35.72 -11.81 -1.32
N LEU A 100 35.24 -12.57 -0.34
CA LEU A 100 33.97 -12.34 0.35
C LEU A 100 32.76 -12.22 -0.60
N GLU A 101 32.04 -13.31 -0.77
CA GLU A 101 30.76 -13.35 -1.47
C GLU A 101 29.61 -13.16 -0.47
N LEU A 102 28.58 -12.42 -0.88
CA LEU A 102 27.42 -12.11 -0.07
C LEU A 102 26.16 -12.16 -0.92
N GLY A 103 25.13 -12.82 -0.40
CA GLY A 103 23.77 -12.69 -0.90
C GLY A 103 23.02 -11.66 -0.06
N THR A 104 22.33 -10.75 -0.71
CA THR A 104 21.39 -9.81 -0.07
C THR A 104 20.07 -9.82 -0.82
N TYR A 105 19.00 -9.39 -0.18
CA TYR A 105 17.71 -9.23 -0.84
C TYR A 105 16.96 -8.00 -0.36
N LEU A 106 15.99 -7.55 -1.16
CA LEU A 106 15.01 -6.54 -0.81
C LEU A 106 13.67 -6.83 -1.47
N TYR A 107 12.61 -6.19 -1.00
CA TYR A 107 11.33 -6.19 -1.69
C TYR A 107 11.19 -4.96 -2.58
N CYS A 108 10.42 -5.09 -3.65
CA CYS A 108 10.15 -4.00 -4.58
C CYS A 108 8.68 -3.99 -4.99
N SER A 109 8.19 -2.81 -5.34
CA SER A 109 6.84 -2.60 -5.86
C SER A 109 6.88 -1.49 -6.91
N GLY A 110 6.16 -1.67 -8.01
CA GLY A 110 5.97 -0.63 -9.03
C GLY A 110 6.98 -0.63 -10.18
N VAL A 111 7.81 -1.67 -10.34
CA VAL A 111 8.66 -1.85 -11.52
C VAL A 111 7.80 -2.23 -12.72
N ASP A 112 8.17 -1.76 -13.92
CA ASP A 112 7.54 -2.20 -15.16
C ASP A 112 7.97 -3.63 -15.50
N THR A 113 7.02 -4.56 -15.36
CA THR A 113 7.19 -5.99 -15.67
C THR A 113 6.53 -6.39 -17.00
N SER A 114 6.21 -5.42 -17.86
CA SER A 114 5.61 -5.69 -19.19
C SER A 114 6.57 -6.39 -20.14
N ASP A 115 7.88 -6.15 -20.01
CA ASP A 115 8.93 -6.76 -20.82
C ASP A 115 10.16 -7.08 -19.95
N PRO A 116 10.83 -8.24 -20.16
CA PRO A 116 12.01 -8.60 -19.38
C PRO A 116 13.19 -7.61 -19.55
N ASN A 117 13.26 -6.86 -20.65
CA ASN A 117 14.28 -5.83 -20.84
C ASN A 117 14.05 -4.63 -19.91
N SER A 118 12.80 -4.22 -19.67
CA SER A 118 12.48 -3.16 -18.70
C SER A 118 13.00 -3.53 -17.30
N ILE A 119 12.80 -4.79 -16.90
CA ILE A 119 13.34 -5.33 -15.64
C ILE A 119 14.88 -5.32 -15.66
N ALA A 120 15.51 -5.71 -16.77
CA ALA A 120 16.97 -5.70 -16.90
C ALA A 120 17.57 -4.30 -16.79
N VAL A 121 16.93 -3.27 -17.37
CA VAL A 121 17.34 -1.87 -17.22
C VAL A 121 17.22 -1.41 -15.76
N PHE A 122 16.13 -1.79 -15.09
CA PHE A 122 15.99 -1.52 -13.67
C PHE A 122 17.08 -2.21 -12.82
N CYS A 123 17.35 -3.50 -13.04
CA CYS A 123 18.46 -4.20 -12.38
C CYS A 123 19.82 -3.57 -12.68
N LYS A 124 20.02 -3.06 -13.90
CA LYS A 124 21.23 -2.33 -14.28
C LYS A 124 21.37 -1.02 -13.49
N SER A 125 20.27 -0.30 -13.26
CA SER A 125 20.29 0.91 -12.43
C SER A 125 20.67 0.62 -10.97
N ILE A 126 20.24 -0.51 -10.41
CA ILE A 126 20.68 -0.98 -9.08
C ILE A 126 22.19 -1.29 -9.09
N GLN A 127 22.68 -1.96 -10.13
CA GLN A 127 24.12 -2.22 -10.27
C GLN A 127 24.92 -0.93 -10.30
N ASP A 128 24.53 0.01 -11.16
CA ASP A 128 25.24 1.27 -11.31
C ASP A 128 25.23 2.05 -10.01
N ALA A 129 24.11 2.08 -9.28
CA ALA A 129 24.04 2.69 -7.96
C ALA A 129 25.02 2.06 -6.96
N ILE A 130 25.08 0.72 -6.86
CA ILE A 130 25.95 0.02 -5.90
C ILE A 130 27.44 0.10 -6.29
N GLU A 131 27.77 0.07 -7.58
CA GLU A 131 29.17 0.05 -8.06
C GLU A 131 29.79 1.45 -8.20
N GLU A 132 29.00 2.53 -8.29
CA GLU A 132 29.51 3.90 -8.48
C GLU A 132 30.47 4.34 -7.36
N LYS A 133 30.12 4.04 -6.11
CA LYS A 133 30.87 4.46 -4.90
C LYS A 133 31.05 3.30 -3.92
N PRO A 134 32.08 3.35 -3.05
CA PRO A 134 32.21 2.42 -1.94
C PRO A 134 30.95 2.43 -1.08
N GLN A 135 30.25 1.29 -0.98
CA GLN A 135 29.03 1.17 -0.19
C GLN A 135 29.38 1.25 1.30
N LEU A 136 28.72 2.14 2.04
CA LEU A 136 28.77 2.14 3.50
C LEU A 136 27.99 0.91 3.99
N TRP A 137 28.70 -0.08 4.54
CA TRP A 137 28.12 -1.34 4.98
C TRP A 137 28.43 -1.58 6.46
N PHE A 138 27.43 -1.38 7.33
CA PHE A 138 27.56 -1.45 8.79
C PHE A 138 28.78 -0.66 9.32
N GLY A 139 28.89 0.60 8.89
CA GLY A 139 29.96 1.52 9.32
C GLY A 139 31.31 1.35 8.60
N LYS A 140 31.43 0.41 7.65
CA LYS A 140 32.65 0.21 6.85
C LYS A 140 32.38 0.37 5.37
N ASN A 141 33.17 1.21 4.70
CA ASN A 141 33.09 1.35 3.24
C ASN A 141 33.68 0.12 2.56
N ARG A 142 32.89 -0.50 1.66
CA ARG A 142 33.26 -1.69 0.91
C ARG A 142 32.99 -1.49 -0.58
N ASN A 143 33.93 -1.89 -1.42
CA ASN A 143 33.79 -1.81 -2.87
C ASN A 143 33.19 -3.12 -3.37
N PHE A 144 31.86 -3.22 -3.32
CA PHE A 144 31.13 -4.36 -3.84
C PHE A 144 31.03 -4.27 -5.37
N LYS A 145 31.11 -5.42 -6.02
CA LYS A 145 30.70 -5.64 -7.40
C LYS A 145 29.56 -6.63 -7.42
N ILE A 146 28.66 -6.51 -8.38
CA ILE A 146 27.53 -7.42 -8.53
C ILE A 146 27.87 -8.49 -9.55
N SER A 147 27.58 -9.75 -9.23
CA SER A 147 27.69 -10.85 -10.20
C SER A 147 26.36 -11.17 -10.86
N GLU A 148 25.26 -11.16 -10.09
CA GLU A 148 23.92 -11.48 -10.58
C GLU A 148 22.87 -10.75 -9.74
N ILE A 149 21.76 -10.39 -10.39
CA ILE A 149 20.53 -9.92 -9.74
C ILE A 149 19.38 -10.77 -10.26
N THR A 150 18.59 -11.31 -9.35
CA THR A 150 17.35 -12.05 -9.65
C THR A 150 16.15 -11.24 -9.22
N TYR A 151 15.25 -10.95 -10.15
CA TYR A 151 13.97 -10.29 -9.91
C TYR A 151 12.84 -11.32 -10.00
N SER A 152 12.04 -11.47 -8.94
CA SER A 152 10.94 -12.44 -8.84
C SER A 152 9.61 -11.71 -8.65
N SER A 153 8.69 -11.87 -9.60
CA SER A 153 7.34 -11.28 -9.57
C SER A 153 6.26 -12.35 -9.60
N TRP A 154 5.24 -12.20 -8.76
CA TRP A 154 4.16 -13.18 -8.68
C TRP A 154 3.04 -12.88 -9.70
N ASN A 155 2.60 -13.88 -10.45
CA ASN A 155 1.39 -13.83 -11.25
C ASN A 155 0.28 -14.63 -10.56
N THR A 156 -0.75 -13.93 -10.07
CA THR A 156 -1.89 -14.57 -9.38
C THR A 156 -2.79 -15.35 -10.34
N PHE A 157 -2.96 -14.90 -11.58
CA PHE A 157 -3.87 -15.54 -12.53
C PHE A 157 -3.39 -16.94 -12.94
N SER A 158 -2.09 -17.06 -13.19
CA SER A 158 -1.44 -18.32 -13.55
C SER A 158 -0.81 -19.04 -12.36
N SER A 159 -0.85 -18.43 -11.16
CA SER A 159 -0.28 -18.95 -9.91
C SER A 159 1.19 -19.40 -10.04
N CYS A 160 1.99 -18.59 -10.73
CA CYS A 160 3.40 -18.82 -10.98
C CYS A 160 4.24 -17.60 -10.58
N ASP A 161 5.50 -17.85 -10.21
CA ASP A 161 6.49 -16.80 -9.95
C ASP A 161 7.35 -16.64 -11.21
N VAL A 162 7.37 -15.43 -11.77
CA VAL A 162 8.14 -15.09 -12.98
C VAL A 162 9.47 -14.51 -12.53
N ASN A 163 10.55 -15.17 -12.93
CA ASN A 163 11.89 -14.86 -12.50
C ASN A 163 12.75 -14.37 -13.67
N VAL A 164 13.45 -13.26 -13.45
CA VAL A 164 14.42 -12.68 -14.39
C VAL A 164 15.78 -12.60 -13.70
N VAL A 165 16.76 -13.33 -14.22
CA VAL A 165 18.14 -13.33 -13.73
C VAL A 165 19.02 -12.56 -14.69
N VAL A 166 19.59 -11.47 -14.21
CA VAL A 166 20.55 -10.64 -14.93
C VAL A 166 21.94 -10.96 -14.41
N HIS A 167 22.73 -11.68 -15.20
CA HIS A 167 24.13 -11.92 -14.91
C HIS A 167 24.97 -10.77 -15.46
N PHE A 168 25.99 -10.36 -14.71
CA PHE A 168 26.94 -9.36 -15.15
C PHE A 168 28.29 -10.05 -15.47
N PRO A 169 28.77 -10.02 -16.74
CA PRO A 169 28.39 -9.12 -17.83
C PRO A 169 27.42 -9.73 -18.88
N GLY A 170 26.12 -9.41 -18.78
CA GLY A 170 25.18 -9.33 -19.90
C GLY A 170 24.25 -10.51 -20.19
N THR A 171 24.31 -11.63 -19.46
CA THR A 171 23.40 -12.76 -19.74
C THR A 171 22.06 -12.59 -19.03
N LEU A 172 20.98 -12.53 -19.80
CA LEU A 172 19.60 -12.51 -19.31
C LEU A 172 19.00 -13.92 -19.35
N GLN A 173 18.46 -14.39 -18.24
CA GLN A 173 17.73 -15.66 -18.16
C GLN A 173 16.33 -15.40 -17.58
N THR A 174 15.33 -16.02 -18.18
CA THR A 174 13.93 -15.91 -17.75
C THR A 174 13.36 -17.30 -17.53
N TYR A 175 12.72 -17.51 -16.37
CA TYR A 175 12.06 -18.78 -16.06
C TYR A 175 10.84 -18.56 -15.18
N LEU A 176 9.90 -19.50 -15.23
CA LEU A 176 8.74 -19.57 -14.36
C LEU A 176 8.99 -20.60 -13.27
N THR A 177 8.56 -20.31 -12.05
CA THR A 177 8.54 -21.29 -10.97
C THR A 177 7.09 -21.52 -10.55
N THR A 178 6.65 -22.76 -10.67
CA THR A 178 5.32 -23.19 -10.20
C THR A 178 5.49 -24.12 -9.00
N ALA A 179 4.53 -24.11 -8.08
CA ALA A 179 4.55 -24.97 -6.89
C ALA A 179 4.60 -26.48 -7.23
N THR A 180 4.09 -26.88 -8.39
CA THR A 180 3.97 -28.28 -8.85
C THR A 180 5.13 -28.72 -9.73
N ASP A 181 5.51 -27.89 -10.72
CA ASP A 181 6.34 -28.30 -11.84
C ASP A 181 7.80 -27.80 -11.73
N GLY A 182 8.12 -27.03 -10.69
CA GLY A 182 9.47 -26.47 -10.50
C GLY A 182 9.78 -25.35 -11.48
N ASP A 183 11.05 -25.24 -11.87
CA ASP A 183 11.55 -24.18 -12.76
C ASP A 183 11.37 -24.58 -14.24
N ILE A 184 10.66 -23.76 -15.00
CA ILE A 184 10.37 -23.91 -16.43
C ILE A 184 11.03 -22.75 -17.18
N SER A 185 11.97 -23.04 -18.09
CA SER A 185 12.61 -21.98 -18.88
C SER A 185 11.62 -21.29 -19.82
N LEU A 186 11.69 -19.97 -19.89
CA LEU A 186 11.00 -19.16 -20.90
C LEU A 186 11.96 -18.93 -22.06
N ASP A 187 12.18 -19.95 -22.88
CA ASP A 187 12.99 -19.82 -24.08
C ASP A 187 12.21 -19.06 -25.17
N THR A 188 12.91 -18.26 -25.96
CA THR A 188 12.35 -17.41 -27.04
C THR A 188 12.10 -18.20 -28.32
N ASP A 189 11.41 -19.35 -28.21
CA ASP A 189 10.99 -20.11 -29.37
C ASP A 189 9.78 -19.42 -30.05
N GLU A 190 9.80 -19.34 -31.39
CA GLU A 190 8.80 -18.57 -32.16
C GLU A 190 7.35 -19.07 -31.94
N GLU A 191 7.16 -20.36 -31.62
CA GLU A 191 5.84 -20.98 -31.41
C GLU A 191 5.22 -20.67 -30.03
N SER A 192 6.02 -20.38 -29.00
CA SER A 192 5.55 -20.08 -27.63
C SER A 192 5.44 -18.58 -27.35
N SER A 193 5.85 -17.74 -28.30
CA SER A 193 5.88 -16.27 -28.21
C SER A 193 4.55 -15.65 -27.78
N GLY A 194 3.41 -16.14 -28.31
CA GLY A 194 2.08 -15.63 -27.97
C GLY A 194 1.68 -15.92 -26.52
N THR A 195 1.95 -17.15 -26.04
CA THR A 195 1.68 -17.55 -24.65
C THR A 195 2.59 -16.79 -23.69
N HIS A 196 3.89 -16.66 -24.01
CA HIS A 196 4.83 -15.90 -23.19
C HIS A 196 4.43 -14.43 -23.08
N ALA A 197 4.01 -13.79 -24.19
CA ALA A 197 3.52 -12.41 -24.17
C ALA A 197 2.30 -12.23 -23.26
N SER A 198 1.38 -13.21 -23.23
CA SER A 198 0.22 -13.17 -22.33
C SER A 198 0.62 -13.28 -20.85
N ILE A 199 1.63 -14.11 -20.52
CA ILE A 199 2.13 -14.27 -19.14
C ILE A 199 2.82 -12.98 -18.67
N TRP A 200 3.63 -12.33 -19.52
CA TRP A 200 4.23 -11.04 -19.19
C TRP A 200 3.17 -9.96 -18.95
N LEU A 201 2.16 -9.88 -19.82
CA LEU A 201 1.08 -8.91 -19.65
C LEU A 201 0.22 -9.18 -18.39
N GLU A 202 -0.04 -10.45 -18.05
CA GLU A 202 -0.68 -10.82 -16.79
C GLU A 202 0.16 -10.41 -15.58
N THR A 203 1.47 -10.67 -15.62
CA THR A 203 2.41 -10.35 -14.54
C THR A 203 2.52 -8.84 -14.34
N PHE A 204 2.54 -8.08 -15.43
CA PHE A 204 2.43 -6.62 -15.44
C PHE A 204 1.16 -6.14 -14.75
N VAL A 205 -0.01 -6.66 -15.14
CA VAL A 205 -1.29 -6.30 -14.50
C VAL A 205 -1.27 -6.63 -13.01
N CYS A 206 -0.79 -7.82 -12.62
CA CYS A 206 -0.68 -8.19 -11.20
C CYS A 206 0.24 -7.25 -10.41
N THR A 207 1.38 -6.86 -10.99
CA THR A 207 2.35 -5.95 -10.36
C THR A 207 1.73 -4.57 -10.12
N VAL A 208 1.10 -4.00 -11.16
CA VAL A 208 0.42 -2.70 -11.07
C VAL A 208 -0.71 -2.75 -10.05
N VAL A 209 -1.58 -3.78 -10.09
CA VAL A 209 -2.67 -3.94 -9.11
C VAL A 209 -2.10 -4.05 -7.69
N ARG A 210 -1.06 -4.85 -7.44
CA ARG A 210 -0.42 -4.94 -6.11
C ARG A 210 0.04 -3.58 -5.59
N SER A 211 0.72 -2.79 -6.42
CA SER A 211 1.23 -1.47 -6.05
C SER A 211 0.11 -0.50 -5.70
N PHE A 212 -0.98 -0.49 -6.48
CA PHE A 212 -2.13 0.38 -6.25
C PHE A 212 -2.95 -0.03 -5.02
N ILE A 213 -3.25 -1.33 -4.88
CA ILE A 213 -4.07 -1.80 -3.77
C ILE A 213 -3.36 -1.62 -2.42
N GLN A 214 -2.03 -1.79 -2.36
CA GLN A 214 -1.28 -1.47 -1.14
C GLN A 214 -1.55 -0.04 -0.65
N MET A 215 -1.68 0.92 -1.58
CA MET A 215 -1.99 2.31 -1.24
C MET A 215 -3.49 2.49 -0.93
N LEU A 216 -4.38 1.90 -1.74
CA LEU A 216 -5.84 2.07 -1.60
C LEU A 216 -6.39 1.48 -0.30
N ASP A 217 -6.07 0.22 0.00
CA ASP A 217 -6.58 -0.48 1.20
C ASP A 217 -6.07 0.16 2.50
N ASN A 218 -4.87 0.75 2.46
CA ASN A 218 -4.24 1.37 3.63
C ASN A 218 -4.43 2.90 3.67
N ARG A 219 -5.26 3.49 2.79
CA ARG A 219 -5.49 4.94 2.71
C ARG A 219 -5.98 5.55 4.03
N ASN A 220 -6.88 4.85 4.74
CA ASN A 220 -7.41 5.31 6.04
C ASN A 220 -6.34 5.32 7.14
N GLU A 221 -5.29 4.52 7.02
CA GLU A 221 -4.16 4.51 7.96
C GLU A 221 -2.99 5.37 7.48
N GLY A 222 -3.13 6.04 6.33
CA GLY A 222 -2.07 6.83 5.75
C GLY A 222 -1.01 5.97 5.04
N GLU A 223 -1.43 4.94 4.31
CA GLU A 223 -0.57 4.15 3.40
C GLU A 223 0.70 3.61 4.06
N ILE A 224 0.60 3.21 5.33
CA ILE A 224 1.74 2.71 6.09
C ILE A 224 2.25 1.41 5.48
N ASN A 225 3.56 1.31 5.30
CA ASN A 225 4.25 0.09 4.93
C ASN A 225 5.01 -0.47 6.14
N ASN A 226 4.65 -1.69 6.56
CA ASN A 226 5.28 -2.36 7.71
C ASN A 226 6.55 -3.13 7.35
N VAL A 227 6.82 -3.34 6.05
CA VAL A 227 8.02 -4.01 5.55
C VAL A 227 9.04 -2.95 5.15
N VAL A 228 9.95 -2.64 6.07
CA VAL A 228 10.92 -1.53 5.95
C VAL A 228 11.97 -1.75 4.87
N GLU A 229 12.21 -3.01 4.49
CA GLU A 229 13.13 -3.41 3.43
C GLU A 229 12.48 -3.44 2.02
N THR A 230 11.40 -2.66 1.82
CA THR A 230 10.70 -2.54 0.54
C THR A 230 10.98 -1.20 -0.11
N ILE A 231 11.37 -1.21 -1.39
CA ILE A 231 11.36 -0.03 -2.25
C ILE A 231 9.98 0.06 -2.92
N ILE A 232 9.35 1.23 -2.85
CA ILE A 232 8.05 1.49 -3.47
C ILE A 232 8.22 2.55 -4.54
N LEU A 233 8.08 2.15 -5.80
CA LEU A 233 8.21 3.03 -6.96
C LEU A 233 6.84 3.46 -7.47
N ASN A 234 6.79 4.59 -8.18
CA ASN A 234 5.58 5.02 -8.86
C ASN A 234 5.41 4.21 -10.15
N PRO A 235 4.45 3.25 -10.20
CA PRO A 235 4.28 2.37 -11.37
C PRO A 235 4.00 3.15 -12.65
N LEU A 236 3.32 4.30 -12.57
CA LEU A 236 2.94 5.08 -13.74
C LEU A 236 4.12 5.81 -14.40
N MET A 237 5.24 5.98 -13.69
CA MET A 237 6.41 6.71 -14.18
C MET A 237 7.54 5.80 -14.67
N MET A 238 7.42 4.48 -14.48
CA MET A 238 8.49 3.52 -14.79
C MET A 238 8.49 3.03 -16.24
N GLY A 239 7.47 3.37 -17.04
CA GLY A 239 7.42 2.98 -18.44
C GLY A 239 8.46 3.72 -19.27
N GLU A 240 9.39 2.99 -19.89
CA GLU A 240 10.43 3.58 -20.77
C GLU A 240 9.96 3.74 -22.22
N ILE A 241 9.22 2.76 -22.73
CA ILE A 241 8.82 2.66 -24.14
C ILE A 241 7.33 2.94 -24.32
N THR A 242 6.50 2.40 -23.44
CA THR A 242 5.03 2.51 -23.49
C THR A 242 4.54 3.14 -22.20
N ASP A 243 3.58 4.05 -22.30
CA ASP A 243 2.92 4.58 -21.11
C ASP A 243 2.19 3.46 -20.37
N VAL A 244 2.51 3.30 -19.09
CA VAL A 244 2.01 2.22 -18.24
C VAL A 244 0.49 2.30 -18.09
N ALA A 245 -0.06 3.51 -17.97
CA ALA A 245 -1.50 3.71 -17.87
C ALA A 245 -2.20 3.29 -19.16
N GLU A 246 -1.71 3.75 -20.32
CA GLU A 246 -2.26 3.34 -21.61
C GLU A 246 -2.18 1.82 -21.83
N LEU A 247 -1.05 1.18 -21.54
CA LEU A 247 -0.88 -0.27 -21.68
C LEU A 247 -1.87 -1.05 -20.79
N PHE A 248 -2.01 -0.62 -19.54
CA PHE A 248 -2.94 -1.22 -18.58
C PHE A 248 -4.39 -1.12 -19.05
N ILE A 249 -4.82 0.07 -19.49
CA ILE A 249 -6.21 0.30 -19.90
C ILE A 249 -6.52 -0.38 -21.24
N SER A 250 -5.64 -0.27 -22.23
CA SER A 250 -5.90 -0.73 -23.61
C SER A 250 -5.79 -2.24 -23.80
N LYS A 251 -4.81 -2.89 -23.15
CA LYS A 251 -4.50 -4.31 -23.36
C LYS A 251 -4.57 -5.13 -22.09
N GLY A 252 -4.04 -4.63 -20.97
CA GLY A 252 -3.98 -5.35 -19.70
C GLY A 252 -5.36 -5.69 -19.14
N PHE A 253 -6.24 -4.69 -19.05
CA PHE A 253 -7.59 -4.86 -18.49
C PHE A 253 -8.46 -5.81 -19.32
N PRO A 254 -8.60 -5.68 -20.65
CA PRO A 254 -9.40 -6.61 -21.45
C PRO A 254 -8.93 -8.06 -21.36
N LEU A 255 -7.61 -8.30 -21.33
CA LEU A 255 -7.05 -9.65 -21.22
C LEU A 255 -7.40 -10.32 -19.88
N CYS A 256 -7.34 -9.55 -18.79
CA CYS A 256 -7.44 -10.10 -17.43
C CYS A 256 -8.86 -10.01 -16.85
N TYR A 257 -9.79 -9.29 -17.49
CA TYR A 257 -11.13 -8.98 -16.95
C TYR A 257 -11.90 -10.22 -16.47
N THR A 258 -11.98 -11.26 -17.29
CA THR A 258 -12.75 -12.49 -16.98
C THR A 258 -12.24 -13.24 -15.74
N ARG A 259 -10.94 -13.08 -15.44
CA ARG A 259 -10.28 -13.68 -14.27
C ARG A 259 -10.03 -12.67 -13.15
N GLY A 260 -10.51 -11.43 -13.27
CA GLY A 260 -10.26 -10.34 -12.32
C GLY A 260 -10.70 -10.66 -10.89
N SER A 261 -11.72 -11.51 -10.73
CA SER A 261 -12.19 -12.00 -9.43
C SER A 261 -11.15 -12.82 -8.65
N PHE A 262 -10.16 -13.43 -9.33
CA PHE A 262 -9.08 -14.19 -8.68
C PHE A 262 -8.13 -13.32 -7.88
N LEU A 263 -8.02 -12.02 -8.20
CA LEU A 263 -7.18 -11.10 -7.44
C LEU A 263 -7.75 -10.81 -6.05
N GLY A 264 -9.03 -11.07 -5.83
CA GLY A 264 -9.75 -10.74 -4.60
C GLY A 264 -10.52 -9.43 -4.70
N SER A 265 -11.08 -8.99 -3.57
CA SER A 265 -11.89 -7.79 -3.46
C SER A 265 -11.60 -7.01 -2.18
N PRO A 266 -11.84 -5.69 -2.17
CA PRO A 266 -11.75 -4.87 -0.97
C PRO A 266 -12.61 -5.39 0.19
N ILE A 267 -12.20 -5.06 1.42
CA ILE A 267 -12.86 -5.47 2.68
C ILE A 267 -14.37 -5.18 2.77
N GLY A 268 -14.85 -4.13 2.08
CA GLY A 268 -16.26 -3.72 2.10
C GLY A 268 -17.18 -4.55 1.20
N ILE A 269 -16.61 -5.43 0.36
CA ILE A 269 -17.34 -6.30 -0.56
C ILE A 269 -17.36 -7.71 0.04
N VAL A 270 -18.54 -8.31 0.18
CA VAL A 270 -18.67 -9.66 0.76
C VAL A 270 -18.40 -10.69 -0.33
N ASN A 271 -19.13 -10.61 -1.45
CA ASN A 271 -18.96 -11.53 -2.57
C ASN A 271 -18.13 -10.87 -3.68
N THR A 272 -16.98 -11.46 -4.01
CA THR A 272 -16.15 -11.00 -5.13
C THR A 272 -16.85 -11.31 -6.45
N SER A 273 -17.03 -10.30 -7.29
CA SER A 273 -17.61 -10.44 -8.64
C SER A 273 -16.64 -9.94 -9.71
N ASN A 274 -17.00 -10.09 -10.98
CA ASN A 274 -16.19 -9.55 -12.09
C ASN A 274 -16.19 -8.00 -12.12
N ILE A 275 -17.15 -7.38 -11.44
CA ILE A 275 -17.28 -5.92 -11.31
C ILE A 275 -16.60 -5.42 -10.04
N ASN A 276 -16.77 -6.13 -8.93
CA ASN A 276 -16.30 -5.75 -7.61
C ASN A 276 -15.06 -6.57 -7.23
N ASN A 277 -13.91 -6.19 -7.77
CA ASN A 277 -12.61 -6.81 -7.50
C ASN A 277 -11.48 -5.78 -7.62
N TYR A 278 -10.27 -6.17 -7.20
CA TYR A 278 -9.11 -5.27 -7.22
C TYR A 278 -8.66 -4.81 -8.62
N LEU A 279 -8.92 -5.60 -9.66
CA LEU A 279 -8.60 -5.19 -11.04
C LEU A 279 -9.42 -3.98 -11.44
N VAL A 280 -10.74 -4.02 -11.20
CA VAL A 280 -11.66 -2.93 -11.52
C VAL A 280 -11.38 -1.70 -10.67
N GLU A 281 -11.13 -1.86 -9.36
CA GLU A 281 -10.75 -0.72 -8.50
C GLU A 281 -9.47 -0.03 -8.99
N THR A 282 -8.47 -0.81 -9.39
CA THR A 282 -7.22 -0.29 -9.96
C THR A 282 -7.47 0.40 -11.30
N PHE A 283 -8.30 -0.18 -12.17
CA PHE A 283 -8.65 0.39 -13.47
C PHE A 283 -9.32 1.76 -13.34
N VAL A 284 -10.33 1.89 -12.48
CA VAL A 284 -11.01 3.17 -12.20
C VAL A 284 -10.00 4.18 -11.65
N LYS A 285 -9.11 3.74 -10.74
CA LYS A 285 -8.14 4.63 -10.11
C LYS A 285 -7.06 5.14 -11.08
N ILE A 286 -6.51 4.27 -11.92
CA ILE A 286 -5.53 4.64 -12.95
C ILE A 286 -6.17 5.60 -13.96
N THR A 287 -7.40 5.31 -14.40
CA THR A 287 -8.14 6.17 -15.33
C THR A 287 -8.30 7.58 -14.77
N LYS A 288 -8.68 7.70 -13.49
CA LYS A 288 -8.82 8.98 -12.81
C LYS A 288 -7.51 9.74 -12.67
N LEU A 289 -6.41 9.07 -12.31
CA LEU A 289 -5.12 9.74 -12.07
C LEU A 289 -4.43 10.16 -13.37
N SER A 290 -4.53 9.33 -14.42
CA SER A 290 -3.90 9.61 -15.72
C SER A 290 -4.75 10.48 -16.63
N HIS A 291 -6.00 10.80 -16.23
CA HIS A 291 -6.98 11.53 -17.04
C HIS A 291 -7.25 10.89 -18.42
N ASN A 292 -7.09 9.56 -18.51
CA ASN A 292 -7.29 8.78 -19.73
C ASN A 292 -8.73 8.24 -19.87
N ALA A 293 -9.71 9.10 -19.59
CA ALA A 293 -11.13 8.73 -19.59
C ALA A 293 -11.60 8.22 -20.96
N ASP A 294 -11.27 8.93 -22.03
CA ASP A 294 -11.73 8.61 -23.39
C ASP A 294 -11.31 7.20 -23.81
N LEU A 295 -10.04 6.85 -23.54
CA LEU A 295 -9.49 5.54 -23.88
C LEU A 295 -10.17 4.44 -23.06
N ALA A 296 -10.38 4.67 -21.77
CA ALA A 296 -11.08 3.72 -20.90
C ALA A 296 -12.54 3.52 -21.35
N ILE A 297 -13.24 4.59 -21.71
CA ILE A 297 -14.61 4.55 -22.22
C ILE A 297 -14.68 3.74 -23.53
N ASP A 298 -13.76 3.98 -24.46
CA ASP A 298 -13.71 3.26 -25.73
C ASP A 298 -13.44 1.76 -25.55
N VAL A 299 -12.54 1.39 -24.65
CA VAL A 299 -12.26 -0.01 -24.31
C VAL A 299 -13.51 -0.67 -23.71
N LEU A 300 -14.14 -0.04 -22.72
CA LEU A 300 -15.35 -0.57 -22.08
C LEU A 300 -16.51 -0.72 -23.08
N ARG A 301 -16.72 0.27 -23.97
CA ARG A 301 -17.76 0.20 -25.00
C ARG A 301 -17.55 -0.97 -25.97
N LYS A 302 -16.30 -1.32 -26.29
CA LYS A 302 -15.98 -2.49 -27.13
C LYS A 302 -16.28 -3.81 -26.42
N MET A 303 -16.09 -3.87 -25.10
CA MET A 303 -16.33 -5.08 -24.29
C MET A 303 -17.79 -5.25 -23.87
N LEU A 304 -18.56 -4.16 -23.81
CA LEU A 304 -19.95 -4.15 -23.33
C LEU A 304 -20.90 -5.15 -24.02
N PRO A 305 -20.80 -5.43 -25.35
CA PRO A 305 -21.65 -6.43 -26.00
C PRO A 305 -21.43 -7.87 -25.50
N GLU A 306 -20.21 -8.19 -25.07
CA GLU A 306 -19.85 -9.51 -24.52
C GLU A 306 -20.10 -9.57 -23.01
N TYR A 307 -19.83 -8.47 -22.31
CA TYR A 307 -19.92 -8.35 -20.84
C TYR A 307 -20.83 -7.18 -20.44
N PRO A 308 -22.16 -7.36 -20.40
CA PRO A 308 -23.11 -6.27 -20.13
C PRO A 308 -22.98 -5.67 -18.72
N GLU A 309 -22.44 -6.42 -17.77
CA GLU A 309 -22.23 -5.97 -16.40
C GLU A 309 -21.17 -4.86 -16.27
N LEU A 310 -20.33 -4.66 -17.29
CA LEU A 310 -19.39 -3.54 -17.38
C LEU A 310 -20.07 -2.16 -17.43
N SER A 311 -21.38 -2.11 -17.67
CA SER A 311 -22.18 -0.89 -17.54
C SER A 311 -22.03 -0.21 -16.17
N VAL A 312 -21.82 -0.99 -15.09
CA VAL A 312 -21.54 -0.46 -13.74
C VAL A 312 -20.20 0.27 -13.73
N VAL A 313 -19.14 -0.35 -14.27
CA VAL A 313 -17.79 0.23 -14.30
C VAL A 313 -17.76 1.48 -15.18
N LEU A 314 -18.44 1.43 -16.33
CA LEU A 314 -18.57 2.57 -17.23
C LEU A 314 -19.28 3.75 -16.56
N SER A 315 -20.35 3.48 -15.79
CA SER A 315 -21.05 4.52 -15.01
C SER A 315 -20.13 5.16 -13.97
N ARG A 316 -19.33 4.35 -13.26
CA ARG A 316 -18.31 4.86 -12.31
C ARG A 316 -17.31 5.76 -12.98
N ILE A 317 -16.80 5.39 -14.16
CA ILE A 317 -15.84 6.20 -14.91
C ILE A 317 -16.46 7.51 -15.39
N TYR A 318 -17.70 7.51 -15.87
CA TYR A 318 -18.36 8.75 -16.22
C TYR A 318 -18.51 9.69 -15.04
N PHE A 319 -18.87 9.19 -13.84
CA PHE A 319 -18.97 10.02 -12.64
C PHE A 319 -17.63 10.58 -12.18
N GLU A 320 -16.55 9.81 -12.26
CA GLU A 320 -15.21 10.24 -11.86
C GLU A 320 -14.59 11.28 -12.81
N ASN A 321 -15.10 11.39 -14.04
CA ASN A 321 -14.63 12.34 -15.06
C ASN A 321 -15.67 13.44 -15.38
N ASP A 322 -16.57 13.71 -14.44
CA ASP A 322 -17.59 14.78 -14.54
C ASP A 322 -18.59 14.66 -15.71
N PHE A 323 -18.73 13.48 -16.34
CA PHE A 323 -19.72 13.19 -17.38
C PHE A 323 -21.09 12.75 -16.81
N GLU A 324 -21.65 13.54 -15.89
CA GLU A 324 -22.83 13.18 -15.09
C GLU A 324 -24.05 12.79 -15.93
N ILE A 325 -24.32 13.56 -17.00
CA ILE A 325 -25.53 13.39 -17.82
C ILE A 325 -25.50 12.04 -18.53
N ASP A 326 -24.34 11.66 -19.07
CA ASP A 326 -24.19 10.42 -19.81
C ASP A 326 -24.16 9.20 -18.87
N ALA A 327 -23.62 9.37 -17.66
CA ALA A 327 -23.75 8.38 -16.59
C ALA A 327 -25.22 8.09 -16.26
N PHE A 328 -26.04 9.14 -16.05
CA PHE A 328 -27.46 8.96 -15.74
C PHE A 328 -28.27 8.37 -16.89
N LYS A 329 -27.99 8.77 -18.14
CA LYS A 329 -28.62 8.14 -19.30
C LYS A 329 -28.32 6.64 -19.35
N LEU A 330 -27.06 6.26 -19.11
CA LEU A 330 -26.64 4.87 -19.07
C LEU A 330 -27.36 4.11 -17.94
N LEU A 331 -27.29 4.61 -16.70
CA LEU A 331 -27.98 4.02 -15.55
C LEU A 331 -29.48 3.85 -15.80
N HIS A 332 -30.15 4.89 -16.28
CA HIS A 332 -31.58 4.85 -16.57
C HIS A 332 -31.91 3.80 -17.64
N SER A 333 -31.12 3.75 -18.72
CA SER A 333 -31.33 2.78 -19.80
C SER A 333 -31.15 1.33 -19.34
N GLU A 334 -30.21 1.07 -18.43
CA GLU A 334 -29.96 -0.25 -17.86
C GLU A 334 -31.01 -0.66 -16.82
N LEU A 335 -31.43 0.27 -15.95
CA LEU A 335 -32.41 0.01 -14.90
C LEU A 335 -33.84 -0.22 -15.43
N LEU A 336 -34.16 0.27 -16.62
CA LEU A 336 -35.43 0.01 -17.32
C LEU A 336 -35.56 -1.42 -17.86
N LYS A 337 -34.45 -2.15 -18.01
CA LYS A 337 -34.47 -3.55 -18.46
C LYS A 337 -35.07 -4.45 -17.36
N SER A 338 -35.66 -5.57 -17.76
CA SER A 338 -36.42 -6.47 -16.86
C SER A 338 -35.55 -7.10 -15.77
N ASP A 339 -36.13 -7.25 -14.56
CA ASP A 339 -35.46 -7.72 -13.33
C ASP A 339 -34.81 -9.10 -13.46
N ASP A 340 -35.39 -10.03 -14.22
CA ASP A 340 -34.87 -11.40 -14.39
C ASP A 340 -33.52 -11.46 -15.14
N VAL A 341 -33.05 -10.34 -15.68
CA VAL A 341 -31.88 -10.26 -16.58
C VAL A 341 -30.68 -9.52 -15.95
N LEU A 342 -30.85 -8.81 -14.83
CA LEU A 342 -29.77 -7.98 -14.24
C LEU A 342 -29.29 -8.48 -12.86
N PRO A 343 -28.31 -9.39 -12.81
CA PRO A 343 -27.70 -9.81 -11.54
C PRO A 343 -26.91 -8.68 -10.86
N TYR A 344 -26.49 -7.65 -11.62
CA TYR A 344 -25.71 -6.50 -11.15
C TYR A 344 -26.57 -5.26 -10.83
N LYS A 345 -27.90 -5.41 -10.75
CA LYS A 345 -28.83 -4.30 -10.48
C LYS A 345 -28.57 -3.63 -9.13
N SER A 346 -28.19 -4.40 -8.11
CA SER A 346 -27.83 -3.85 -6.79
C SER A 346 -26.63 -2.91 -6.87
N ASP A 347 -25.61 -3.25 -7.68
CA ASP A 347 -24.41 -2.45 -7.85
C ASP A 347 -24.70 -1.14 -8.59
N LEU A 348 -25.53 -1.17 -9.64
CA LEU A 348 -25.98 0.04 -10.33
C LEU A 348 -26.69 1.01 -9.37
N LEU A 349 -27.61 0.50 -8.55
CA LEU A 349 -28.33 1.30 -7.56
C LEU A 349 -27.38 1.81 -6.46
N CYS A 350 -26.34 1.06 -6.09
CA CYS A 350 -25.32 1.55 -5.16
C CYS A 350 -24.53 2.71 -5.74
N VAL A 351 -24.14 2.66 -7.02
CA VAL A 351 -23.45 3.78 -7.69
C VAL A 351 -24.36 5.01 -7.76
N GLU A 352 -25.64 4.82 -8.09
CA GLU A 352 -26.63 5.91 -8.08
C GLU A 352 -26.82 6.52 -6.69
N ALA A 353 -26.95 5.69 -5.64
CA ALA A 353 -27.12 6.14 -4.27
C ALA A 353 -25.88 6.90 -3.75
N GLU A 354 -24.68 6.41 -4.03
CA GLU A 354 -23.41 7.06 -3.71
C GLU A 354 -23.33 8.46 -4.33
N TYR A 355 -23.62 8.56 -5.63
CA TYR A 355 -23.61 9.83 -6.33
C TYR A 355 -24.66 10.82 -5.79
N LEU A 356 -25.90 10.38 -5.60
CA LEU A 356 -26.97 11.23 -5.05
C LEU A 356 -26.62 11.76 -3.65
N PHE A 357 -25.95 10.93 -2.84
CA PHE A 357 -25.53 11.30 -1.49
C PHE A 357 -24.34 12.27 -1.49
N GLU A 358 -23.25 11.94 -2.17
CA GLU A 358 -21.98 12.68 -2.07
C GLU A 358 -21.92 13.95 -2.92
N LEU A 359 -22.48 13.90 -4.14
CA LEU A 359 -22.37 14.99 -5.12
C LEU A 359 -23.59 15.91 -5.11
N LYS A 360 -24.81 15.35 -5.10
CA LYS A 360 -26.05 16.15 -5.15
C LYS A 360 -26.66 16.47 -3.78
N SER A 361 -26.27 15.76 -2.72
CA SER A 361 -26.81 15.93 -1.36
C SER A 361 -28.34 15.78 -1.25
N ASP A 362 -28.97 15.02 -2.15
CA ASP A 362 -30.40 14.68 -2.06
C ASP A 362 -30.58 13.37 -1.28
N TYR A 363 -30.73 13.52 0.03
CA TYR A 363 -30.85 12.39 0.95
C TYR A 363 -32.18 11.64 0.81
N THR A 364 -33.22 12.28 0.26
CA THR A 364 -34.55 11.65 0.16
C THR A 364 -34.61 10.64 -0.99
N LEU A 365 -34.08 11.01 -2.15
CA LEU A 365 -33.94 10.09 -3.29
C LEU A 365 -32.87 9.03 -2.99
N ALA A 366 -31.74 9.41 -2.40
CA ALA A 366 -30.70 8.46 -2.00
C ALA A 366 -31.25 7.36 -1.07
N LEU A 367 -32.17 7.71 -0.15
CA LEU A 367 -32.83 6.73 0.71
C LEU A 367 -33.69 5.74 -0.11
N GLN A 368 -34.51 6.23 -1.05
CA GLN A 368 -35.39 5.39 -1.86
C GLN A 368 -34.58 4.42 -2.73
N VAL A 369 -33.50 4.91 -3.35
CA VAL A 369 -32.58 4.10 -4.16
C VAL A 369 -31.88 3.07 -3.27
N SER A 370 -31.37 3.47 -2.09
CA SER A 370 -30.70 2.55 -1.15
C SER A 370 -31.64 1.46 -0.63
N GLN A 371 -32.90 1.78 -0.35
CA GLN A 371 -33.91 0.78 0.03
C GLN A 371 -34.13 -0.25 -1.07
N ASN A 372 -34.16 0.18 -2.34
CA ASN A 372 -34.26 -0.74 -3.46
C ASN A 372 -32.98 -1.55 -3.65
N ALA A 373 -31.80 -0.94 -3.47
CA ALA A 373 -30.51 -1.65 -3.54
C ALA A 373 -30.45 -2.81 -2.52
N VAL A 374 -30.92 -2.59 -1.29
CA VAL A 374 -30.99 -3.64 -0.25
C VAL A 374 -31.98 -4.74 -0.60
N LYS A 375 -33.10 -4.43 -1.26
CA LYS A 375 -34.06 -5.47 -1.72
C LYS A 375 -33.42 -6.44 -2.73
N TYR A 376 -32.60 -5.91 -3.64
CA TYR A 376 -31.93 -6.71 -4.66
C TYR A 376 -30.63 -7.37 -4.17
N GLY A 377 -29.91 -6.76 -3.22
CA GLY A 377 -28.66 -7.26 -2.66
C GLY A 377 -28.58 -7.20 -1.13
N PRO A 378 -29.36 -8.02 -0.40
CA PRO A 378 -29.38 -8.00 1.07
C PRO A 378 -28.14 -8.60 1.72
N SER A 379 -27.35 -9.40 0.99
CA SER A 379 -26.13 -10.04 1.49
C SER A 379 -24.87 -9.16 1.41
N GLU A 380 -24.93 -8.04 0.69
CA GLU A 380 -23.78 -7.16 0.51
C GLU A 380 -23.73 -6.06 1.57
N PHE A 381 -22.56 -5.83 2.17
CA PHE A 381 -22.40 -4.77 3.16
C PHE A 381 -22.60 -3.37 2.56
N ARG A 382 -22.16 -3.14 1.31
CA ARG A 382 -22.22 -1.84 0.63
C ARG A 382 -23.66 -1.31 0.48
N THR A 383 -24.65 -2.18 0.23
CA THR A 383 -26.06 -1.76 0.10
C THR A 383 -26.60 -1.23 1.42
N TRP A 384 -26.32 -1.93 2.53
CA TRP A 384 -26.71 -1.51 3.88
C TRP A 384 -25.95 -0.26 4.34
N TYR A 385 -24.67 -0.12 3.97
CA TYR A 385 -23.86 1.05 4.30
C TYR A 385 -24.50 2.36 3.80
N TRP A 386 -24.91 2.40 2.51
CA TRP A 386 -25.57 3.57 1.94
C TRP A 386 -26.97 3.81 2.50
N LEU A 387 -27.70 2.74 2.83
CA LEU A 387 -28.99 2.84 3.51
C LEU A 387 -28.86 3.48 4.89
N VAL A 388 -27.89 3.04 5.70
CA VAL A 388 -27.62 3.58 7.04
C VAL A 388 -27.18 5.04 6.93
N LYS A 389 -26.25 5.38 6.03
CA LYS A 389 -25.84 6.77 5.78
C LYS A 389 -27.03 7.68 5.42
N SER A 390 -27.91 7.20 4.54
CA SER A 390 -29.11 7.95 4.13
C SER A 390 -30.05 8.22 5.31
N TYR A 391 -30.29 7.23 6.17
CA TYR A 391 -31.08 7.43 7.39
C TYR A 391 -30.42 8.40 8.38
N ILE A 392 -29.10 8.32 8.56
CA ILE A 392 -28.34 9.25 9.41
C ILE A 392 -28.47 10.69 8.91
N ALA A 393 -28.40 10.89 7.59
CA ALA A 393 -28.56 12.21 6.98
C ALA A 393 -29.97 12.79 7.19
N LEU A 394 -31.01 11.95 7.10
CA LEU A 394 -32.42 12.32 7.35
C LEU A 394 -32.79 12.39 8.85
N ASN A 395 -31.82 12.21 9.75
CA ASN A 395 -32.01 12.17 11.21
C ASN A 395 -32.96 11.06 11.71
N ASP A 396 -33.18 10.01 10.92
CA ASP A 396 -33.95 8.83 11.34
C ASP A 396 -33.03 7.79 11.99
N VAL A 397 -32.66 8.08 13.23
CA VAL A 397 -31.67 7.28 13.98
C VAL A 397 -32.20 5.89 14.31
N LYS A 398 -33.52 5.76 14.55
CA LYS A 398 -34.14 4.48 14.87
C LYS A 398 -33.96 3.49 13.72
N ASN A 399 -34.31 3.91 12.50
CA ASN A 399 -34.16 3.04 11.33
C ASN A 399 -32.68 2.85 10.95
N ALA A 400 -31.82 3.85 11.17
CA ALA A 400 -30.38 3.70 11.00
C ALA A 400 -29.79 2.57 11.87
N LEU A 401 -30.14 2.54 13.16
CA LEU A 401 -29.66 1.49 14.09
C LEU A 401 -30.19 0.11 13.70
N LEU A 402 -31.46 0.01 13.31
CA LEU A 402 -32.06 -1.24 12.87
C LEU A 402 -31.38 -1.78 11.60
N ALA A 403 -31.11 -0.90 10.62
CA ALA A 403 -30.41 -1.25 9.40
C ALA A 403 -28.93 -1.62 9.66
N LEU A 404 -28.26 -0.92 10.58
CA LEU A 404 -26.89 -1.23 10.98
C LEU A 404 -26.81 -2.63 11.62
N ASN A 405 -27.76 -2.97 12.52
CA ASN A 405 -27.84 -4.29 13.13
C ASN A 405 -28.10 -5.41 12.10
N SER A 406 -28.78 -5.10 10.99
CA SER A 406 -29.05 -6.05 9.90
C SER A 406 -27.92 -6.12 8.86
N SER A 407 -26.86 -5.33 9.00
CA SER A 407 -25.77 -5.29 8.02
C SER A 407 -24.89 -6.55 8.11
N PRO A 408 -24.59 -7.23 6.99
CA PRO A 408 -23.71 -8.40 6.98
C PRO A 408 -22.26 -7.98 7.25
N MET A 409 -21.54 -8.73 8.08
CA MET A 409 -20.15 -8.45 8.45
C MET A 409 -19.19 -9.47 7.85
N THR A 410 -18.01 -8.99 7.43
CA THR A 410 -16.97 -9.84 6.87
C THR A 410 -15.98 -10.24 7.97
N LEU A 411 -15.92 -11.53 8.30
CA LEU A 411 -15.08 -12.04 9.39
C LEU A 411 -13.65 -12.40 8.97
N ASN A 412 -13.47 -12.87 7.72
CA ASN A 412 -12.24 -13.55 7.30
C ASN A 412 -11.41 -12.79 6.25
N LYS A 413 -11.84 -11.61 5.81
CA LYS A 413 -11.07 -10.81 4.83
C LYS A 413 -10.21 -9.78 5.55
N GLU A 414 -8.91 -9.89 5.33
CA GLU A 414 -7.93 -8.88 5.73
C GLU A 414 -7.69 -7.91 4.57
N LYS A 415 -7.34 -6.66 4.91
CA LYS A 415 -6.80 -5.69 3.95
C LYS A 415 -5.47 -6.15 3.39
N TYR A 416 -5.18 -5.81 2.14
CA TYR A 416 -3.89 -6.14 1.55
C TYR A 416 -2.75 -5.35 2.21
N ASN A 417 -1.71 -6.08 2.60
CA ASN A 417 -0.48 -5.52 3.15
C ASN A 417 0.70 -6.34 2.64
N PHE A 418 1.84 -5.68 2.39
CA PHE A 418 3.09 -6.40 2.18
C PHE A 418 3.44 -7.24 3.42
N LYS A 419 3.71 -8.51 3.17
CA LYS A 419 4.10 -9.50 4.18
C LYS A 419 5.48 -10.06 3.80
N ARG A 420 6.35 -10.24 4.79
CA ARG A 420 7.67 -10.86 4.57
C ARG A 420 7.50 -12.33 4.20
N CYS A 421 8.03 -12.70 3.03
CA CYS A 421 8.14 -14.10 2.63
C CYS A 421 9.43 -14.77 3.11
N CYS A 422 10.41 -14.00 3.55
CA CYS A 422 11.72 -14.49 3.99
C CYS A 422 11.96 -14.15 5.47
N SER A 423 12.65 -15.04 6.18
CA SER A 423 13.01 -14.86 7.58
C SER A 423 14.27 -13.99 7.71
N ILE A 424 14.22 -12.96 8.55
CA ILE A 424 15.40 -12.16 8.88
C ILE A 424 16.20 -12.92 9.94
N ASN A 425 17.17 -13.72 9.51
CA ASN A 425 18.07 -14.42 10.42
C ASN A 425 19.28 -13.56 10.73
N SER A 426 19.59 -13.32 12.01
CA SER A 426 20.89 -12.77 12.39
C SER A 426 22.01 -13.71 11.93
N PRO A 427 23.08 -13.21 11.29
CA PRO A 427 24.17 -14.08 10.86
C PRO A 427 24.81 -14.77 12.07
N PRO A 428 25.30 -16.01 11.93
CA PRO A 428 26.07 -16.66 12.98
C PRO A 428 27.30 -15.81 13.31
N VAL A 429 27.55 -15.61 14.61
CA VAL A 429 28.70 -14.84 15.11
C VAL A 429 29.97 -15.58 14.71
N ASP A 430 30.77 -15.01 13.81
CA ASP A 430 32.13 -15.48 13.56
C ASP A 430 32.96 -15.30 14.84
N SER A 431 33.26 -16.41 15.51
CA SER A 431 33.98 -16.47 16.80
C SER A 431 35.46 -16.07 16.74
N SER A 432 35.93 -15.49 15.64
CA SER A 432 37.34 -15.19 15.39
C SER A 432 37.75 -13.72 15.58
N THR A 433 36.84 -12.83 16.03
CA THR A 433 37.20 -11.41 16.27
C THR A 433 36.96 -11.00 17.73
N THR A 434 38.07 -10.77 18.43
CA THR A 434 38.20 -10.37 19.84
C THR A 434 37.36 -9.17 20.28
N ASN A 435 36.61 -9.37 21.38
CA ASN A 435 36.33 -8.48 22.52
C ASN A 435 36.47 -6.95 22.34
N ASN A 436 35.51 -6.31 21.67
CA ASN A 436 35.17 -4.91 21.93
C ASN A 436 33.64 -4.79 22.09
N SER A 437 33.19 -4.56 23.33
CA SER A 437 31.79 -4.63 23.76
C SER A 437 30.89 -3.49 23.26
N LYS A 438 31.45 -2.45 22.61
CA LYS A 438 30.67 -1.34 22.02
C LYS A 438 30.37 -1.51 20.52
N ASP A 439 31.05 -2.45 19.84
CA ASP A 439 30.85 -2.72 18.40
C ASP A 439 29.92 -3.93 18.14
N ASN A 440 29.43 -4.60 19.19
CA ASN A 440 28.66 -5.83 19.04
C ASN A 440 27.18 -5.58 18.69
N ASP A 441 26.63 -4.42 19.01
CA ASP A 441 25.22 -4.11 18.72
C ASP A 441 24.96 -3.90 17.21
N ASN A 442 25.94 -3.34 16.48
CA ASN A 442 25.86 -3.15 15.02
C ASN A 442 26.29 -4.37 14.19
N LYS A 443 26.89 -5.40 14.80
CA LYS A 443 27.35 -6.61 14.09
C LYS A 443 26.26 -7.68 13.95
N ASN A 444 25.18 -7.60 14.72
CA ASN A 444 24.13 -8.63 14.79
C ASN A 444 22.88 -8.31 13.95
N SER A 445 22.81 -7.12 13.33
CA SER A 445 21.70 -6.78 12.42
C SER A 445 21.97 -7.37 11.04
N ALA A 446 21.10 -8.27 10.58
CA ALA A 446 21.06 -8.69 9.18
C ALA A 446 20.46 -7.62 8.26
N LEU A 447 19.77 -6.63 8.83
CA LEU A 447 19.05 -5.58 8.12
C LEU A 447 19.94 -4.34 7.98
N HIS A 448 20.12 -3.89 6.74
CA HIS A 448 20.84 -2.68 6.36
C HIS A 448 19.85 -1.65 5.82
N LEU A 449 19.64 -0.57 6.58
CA LEU A 449 18.75 0.54 6.24
C LEU A 449 19.60 1.81 6.03
N PRO A 450 20.08 2.07 4.80
CA PRO A 450 20.85 3.28 4.54
C PRO A 450 19.96 4.53 4.69
N LEU A 451 20.55 5.63 5.14
CA LEU A 451 19.86 6.92 5.15
C LEU A 451 20.13 7.63 3.81
N PRO A 452 19.10 8.04 3.06
CA PRO A 452 19.28 8.94 1.93
C PRO A 452 19.90 10.26 2.40
N VAL A 453 21.04 10.64 1.81
CA VAL A 453 21.80 11.87 2.15
C VAL A 453 21.59 12.97 1.10
N ASP A 454 20.88 12.64 0.02
CA ASP A 454 20.55 13.51 -1.10
C ASP A 454 19.52 14.60 -0.71
N VAL A 455 18.62 14.29 0.24
CA VAL A 455 17.60 15.22 0.72
C VAL A 455 17.66 15.31 2.24
N ILE A 456 17.86 16.53 2.74
CA ILE A 456 17.93 16.83 4.17
C ILE A 456 16.90 17.90 4.49
N LEU A 457 15.93 17.52 5.34
CA LEU A 457 14.99 18.42 5.97
C LEU A 457 15.04 18.10 7.46
N ASP A 458 15.77 18.90 8.25
CA ASP A 458 16.19 18.56 9.61
C ASP A 458 15.04 18.10 10.52
N GLU A 459 13.86 18.71 10.40
CA GLU A 459 12.65 18.35 11.15
C GLU A 459 12.11 16.93 10.83
N VAL A 460 12.32 16.44 9.61
CA VAL A 460 11.74 15.20 9.07
C VAL A 460 12.80 14.10 8.94
N THR A 461 13.90 14.39 8.27
CA THR A 461 14.97 13.42 7.99
C THR A 461 15.94 13.26 9.15
N GLY A 462 16.00 14.24 10.07
CA GLY A 462 16.87 14.24 11.25
C GLY A 462 16.30 13.48 12.46
N LEU A 463 15.08 12.93 12.36
CA LEU A 463 14.42 12.23 13.47
C LEU A 463 15.21 11.02 13.97
N ASN A 464 15.55 11.03 15.25
CA ASN A 464 16.21 9.93 15.94
C ASN A 464 15.18 8.88 16.39
N SER A 465 15.30 7.65 15.89
CA SER A 465 14.38 6.55 16.21
C SER A 465 14.37 6.17 17.69
N GLN A 466 15.47 6.34 18.42
CA GLN A 466 15.53 6.00 19.85
C GLN A 466 14.67 6.93 20.70
N ASP A 467 14.64 8.22 20.36
CA ASP A 467 13.85 9.21 21.09
C ASP A 467 12.36 8.94 20.89
N VAL A 468 11.93 8.57 19.68
CA VAL A 468 10.56 8.13 19.38
C VAL A 468 10.18 6.88 20.17
N ILE A 469 11.07 5.88 20.25
CA ILE A 469 10.80 4.65 21.02
C ILE A 469 10.65 4.96 22.52
N ASN A 470 11.49 5.84 23.05
CA ASN A 470 11.43 6.24 24.46
C ASN A 470 10.13 7.02 24.76
N GLU A 471 9.73 7.90 23.84
CA GLU A 471 8.46 8.62 23.92
C GLU A 471 7.26 7.65 23.95
N HIS A 472 7.23 6.67 23.03
CA HIS A 472 6.15 5.67 22.99
C HIS A 472 6.04 4.87 24.28
N LYS A 473 7.17 4.58 24.95
CA LYS A 473 7.17 3.88 26.26
C LYS A 473 6.67 4.75 27.41
N SER A 474 6.76 6.08 27.28
CA SER A 474 6.34 7.03 28.31
C SER A 474 4.86 7.40 28.24
N ALA A 475 4.17 7.07 27.14
CA ALA A 475 2.78 7.43 26.92
C ALA A 475 1.80 6.68 27.83
N ASP A 476 0.65 7.29 28.10
CA ASP A 476 -0.42 6.71 28.91
C ASP A 476 -0.88 5.33 28.37
N PRO A 477 -0.77 4.25 29.16
CA PRO A 477 -1.19 2.92 28.75
C PRO A 477 -2.69 2.80 28.46
N ILE A 478 -3.56 3.64 29.05
CA ILE A 478 -5.01 3.63 28.78
C ILE A 478 -5.26 4.07 27.34
N LEU A 479 -4.57 5.13 26.92
CA LEU A 479 -4.69 5.72 25.59
C LEU A 479 -4.10 4.80 24.51
N LEU A 480 -2.98 4.14 24.81
CA LEU A 480 -2.35 3.17 23.90
C LEU A 480 -3.23 1.93 23.67
N ASN A 481 -3.90 1.44 24.71
CA ASN A 481 -4.68 0.21 24.67
C ASN A 481 -6.15 0.44 24.31
N LEU A 482 -6.50 1.58 23.69
CA LEU A 482 -7.87 1.82 23.23
C LEU A 482 -8.26 0.76 22.19
N PRO A 483 -9.24 -0.10 22.47
CA PRO A 483 -9.52 -1.26 21.63
C PRO A 483 -10.10 -0.88 20.26
N ALA A 484 -10.78 0.27 20.15
CA ALA A 484 -11.30 0.79 18.89
C ALA A 484 -10.22 1.07 17.83
N SER A 485 -8.95 1.26 18.23
CA SER A 485 -7.82 1.44 17.31
C SER A 485 -7.50 0.18 16.49
N SER A 486 -7.79 -1.00 17.06
CA SER A 486 -7.50 -2.32 16.48
C SER A 486 -8.62 -2.84 15.58
N LEU A 487 -9.71 -2.09 15.42
CA LEU A 487 -10.85 -2.49 14.58
C LEU A 487 -10.44 -2.58 13.11
N GLN A 488 -10.84 -3.68 12.46
CA GLN A 488 -10.54 -3.95 11.05
C GLN A 488 -11.81 -4.12 10.21
N ALA A 489 -11.64 -4.02 8.89
CA ALA A 489 -12.63 -4.36 7.87
C ALA A 489 -14.00 -3.66 8.06
N THR A 490 -15.10 -4.41 7.92
CA THR A 490 -16.47 -3.88 8.01
C THR A 490 -16.81 -3.36 9.41
N PHE A 491 -16.19 -3.90 10.46
CA PHE A 491 -16.40 -3.42 11.84
C PHE A 491 -15.90 -1.99 12.05
N GLN A 492 -14.78 -1.63 11.41
CA GLN A 492 -14.27 -0.25 11.45
C GLN A 492 -15.22 0.72 10.74
N LEU A 493 -15.76 0.33 9.58
CA LEU A 493 -16.74 1.12 8.84
C LEU A 493 -18.06 1.27 9.62
N ALA A 494 -18.56 0.18 10.19
CA ALA A 494 -19.76 0.17 11.04
C ALA A 494 -19.58 1.02 12.30
N TYR A 495 -18.40 0.95 12.94
CA TYR A 495 -18.06 1.82 14.06
C TYR A 495 -18.07 3.30 13.64
N GLY A 496 -17.56 3.63 12.46
CA GLY A 496 -17.62 4.98 11.91
C GLY A 496 -19.05 5.51 11.76
N LEU A 497 -20.00 4.66 11.34
CA LEU A 497 -21.43 5.00 11.28
C LEU A 497 -22.05 5.15 12.68
N LEU A 498 -21.70 4.28 13.61
CA LEU A 498 -22.18 4.34 14.99
C LEU A 498 -21.68 5.60 15.70
N ALA A 499 -20.42 5.98 15.49
CA ALA A 499 -19.86 7.23 16.00
C ALA A 499 -20.57 8.47 15.42
N GLU A 500 -20.94 8.44 14.13
CA GLU A 500 -21.72 9.51 13.51
C GLU A 500 -23.13 9.64 14.14
N ILE A 501 -23.80 8.50 14.39
CA ILE A 501 -25.06 8.46 15.14
C ILE A 501 -24.88 9.02 16.56
N GLY A 502 -23.82 8.59 17.25
CA GLY A 502 -23.48 9.04 18.61
C GLY A 502 -23.25 10.55 18.68
N LYS A 503 -22.53 11.12 17.71
CA LYS A 503 -22.29 12.57 17.61
C LYS A 503 -23.58 13.36 17.43
N LYS A 504 -24.54 12.84 16.64
CA LYS A 504 -25.83 13.52 16.41
C LYS A 504 -26.80 13.42 17.59
N THR A 505 -26.83 12.28 18.29
CA THR A 505 -27.84 12.01 19.32
C THR A 505 -27.39 12.31 20.74
N GLY A 506 -26.10 12.20 21.01
CA GLY A 506 -25.55 12.12 22.36
C GLY A 506 -25.72 10.74 22.99
N TRP A 507 -24.85 10.40 23.94
CA TRP A 507 -24.76 9.06 24.53
C TRP A 507 -26.06 8.60 25.23
N GLU A 508 -26.68 9.48 26.03
CA GLU A 508 -27.88 9.11 26.80
C GLU A 508 -29.07 8.78 25.90
N ASN A 509 -29.29 9.58 24.84
CA ASN A 509 -30.38 9.34 23.89
C ASN A 509 -30.09 8.10 23.03
N LEU A 510 -28.83 7.87 22.66
CA LEU A 510 -28.42 6.66 21.97
C LEU A 510 -28.71 5.41 22.82
N LEU A 511 -28.45 5.44 24.13
CA LEU A 511 -28.78 4.34 25.04
C LEU A 511 -30.30 4.14 25.18
N LYS A 512 -31.09 5.22 25.24
CA LYS A 512 -32.56 5.11 25.23
C LYS A 512 -33.06 4.43 23.96
N LEU A 513 -32.60 4.88 22.78
CA LEU A 513 -32.94 4.28 21.49
C LEU A 513 -32.47 2.82 21.38
N ARG A 514 -31.31 2.50 21.94
CA ARG A 514 -30.83 1.11 22.03
C ARG A 514 -31.78 0.27 22.89
N ALA A 515 -32.14 0.72 24.08
CA ALA A 515 -33.01 0.00 24.99
C ALA A 515 -34.45 -0.14 24.47
N GLU A 516 -34.93 0.83 23.68
CA GLU A 516 -36.24 0.78 23.03
C GLU A 516 -36.30 -0.24 21.90
N ASN A 517 -35.26 -0.32 21.07
CA ASN A 517 -35.27 -1.12 19.85
C ASN A 517 -34.67 -2.52 20.02
N PHE A 518 -33.76 -2.71 20.98
CA PHE A 518 -32.98 -3.93 21.12
C PHE A 518 -33.20 -4.65 22.45
N VAL A 519 -32.99 -5.97 22.40
CA VAL A 519 -32.88 -6.86 23.55
C VAL A 519 -31.56 -7.60 23.45
N MET A 520 -30.91 -7.79 24.59
CA MET A 520 -29.65 -8.54 24.68
C MET A 520 -29.92 -10.05 24.75
N GLU A 521 -29.00 -10.88 24.29
CA GLU A 521 -29.19 -12.34 24.25
C GLU A 521 -29.45 -12.95 25.64
N GLU A 522 -28.80 -12.43 26.67
CA GLU A 522 -28.99 -12.83 28.07
C GLU A 522 -30.41 -12.49 28.59
N GLU A 523 -30.97 -11.35 28.16
CA GLU A 523 -32.32 -10.92 28.51
C GLU A 523 -33.39 -11.69 27.75
N PHE A 524 -33.12 -12.02 26.47
CA PHE A 524 -34.00 -12.84 25.63
C PHE A 524 -34.15 -14.27 26.18
N THR A 525 -33.06 -14.84 26.69
CA THR A 525 -33.05 -16.21 27.23
C THR A 525 -33.80 -16.32 28.56
N ASN A 526 -33.70 -15.30 29.42
CA ASN A 526 -34.22 -15.32 30.78
C ASN A 526 -35.68 -14.80 30.93
N ASN A 527 -36.19 -13.99 30.00
CA ASN A 527 -37.54 -13.40 30.11
C ASN A 527 -38.41 -13.69 28.88
N LYS A 528 -39.43 -14.55 29.03
CA LYS A 528 -40.47 -14.82 27.99
C LYS A 528 -41.69 -13.88 28.12
N ASN A 529 -41.51 -12.63 28.52
CA ASN A 529 -42.61 -11.68 28.72
C ASN A 529 -43.10 -11.04 27.41
N LYS A 530 -44.40 -10.75 27.29
CA LYS A 530 -45.05 -10.17 26.07
C LYS A 530 -44.44 -8.84 25.61
N THR A 531 -43.83 -8.06 26.50
CA THR A 531 -43.18 -6.76 26.22
C THR A 531 -41.89 -6.86 25.41
N ILE A 532 -41.35 -8.08 25.22
CA ILE A 532 -40.12 -8.34 24.46
C ILE A 532 -40.39 -8.58 22.97
N ARG A 533 -41.66 -8.82 22.58
CA ARG A 533 -42.00 -9.23 21.19
C ARG A 533 -41.76 -8.17 20.12
N ASP A 534 -41.76 -6.89 20.48
CA ASP A 534 -41.59 -5.78 19.52
C ASP A 534 -40.13 -5.34 19.35
N LYS A 535 -39.22 -5.87 20.17
CA LYS A 535 -37.79 -5.55 20.14
C LYS A 535 -37.00 -6.58 19.35
N ARG A 536 -35.94 -6.15 18.67
CA ARG A 536 -35.04 -7.04 17.92
C ARG A 536 -33.85 -7.48 18.78
N LEU A 537 -33.27 -8.62 18.47
CA LEU A 537 -32.00 -9.02 19.09
C LEU A 537 -30.89 -8.09 18.62
N CYS A 538 -30.11 -7.53 19.54
CA CYS A 538 -28.86 -6.85 19.20
C CYS A 538 -27.82 -7.89 18.82
N GLU A 539 -27.19 -7.73 17.66
CA GLU A 539 -26.04 -8.55 17.29
C GLU A 539 -24.89 -8.32 18.28
N ARG A 540 -24.18 -9.40 18.63
CA ARG A 540 -23.08 -9.34 19.62
C ARG A 540 -21.97 -8.39 19.20
N TRP A 541 -21.67 -8.34 17.90
CA TRP A 541 -20.65 -7.44 17.38
C TRP A 541 -21.06 -5.97 17.56
N LEU A 542 -22.34 -5.63 17.38
CA LEU A 542 -22.83 -4.27 17.55
C LEU A 542 -22.81 -3.85 19.02
N ASP A 543 -23.13 -4.76 19.93
CA ASP A 543 -23.00 -4.52 21.37
C ASP A 543 -21.54 -4.24 21.77
N ASN A 544 -20.61 -5.02 21.24
CA ASN A 544 -19.18 -4.73 21.42
C ASN A 544 -18.83 -3.33 20.90
N LEU A 545 -19.32 -2.91 19.73
CA LEU A 545 -19.09 -1.56 19.21
C LEU A 545 -19.64 -0.46 20.13
N PHE A 546 -20.79 -0.67 20.81
CA PHE A 546 -21.29 0.28 21.82
C PHE A 546 -20.33 0.42 23.00
N MET A 547 -19.75 -0.69 23.46
CA MET A 547 -18.75 -0.67 24.53
C MET A 547 -17.47 0.06 24.10
N LEU A 548 -16.99 -0.19 22.87
CA LEU A 548 -15.84 0.51 22.30
C LEU A 548 -16.11 2.02 22.15
N LEU A 549 -17.32 2.39 21.69
CA LEU A 549 -17.71 3.78 21.55
C LEU A 549 -17.74 4.48 22.91
N TYR A 550 -18.27 3.84 23.95
CA TYR A 550 -18.26 4.39 25.30
C TYR A 550 -16.85 4.66 25.81
N GLN A 551 -15.91 3.73 25.59
CA GLN A 551 -14.52 3.91 26.02
C GLN A 551 -13.84 5.08 25.31
N ASP A 552 -14.02 5.20 23.98
CA ASP A 552 -13.49 6.33 23.21
C ASP A 552 -14.13 7.65 23.67
N MET A 553 -15.46 7.72 23.82
CA MET A 553 -16.17 8.91 24.32
C MET A 553 -15.70 9.32 25.72
N LYS A 554 -15.47 8.34 26.61
CA LYS A 554 -14.94 8.58 27.95
C LYS A 554 -13.54 9.19 27.86
N GLN A 555 -12.65 8.62 27.07
CA GLN A 555 -11.30 9.16 26.92
C GLN A 555 -11.30 10.56 26.32
N TYR A 556 -12.14 10.80 25.31
CA TYR A 556 -12.30 12.12 24.70
C TYR A 556 -12.82 13.15 25.70
N THR A 557 -13.86 12.82 26.47
CA THR A 557 -14.41 13.76 27.47
C THR A 557 -13.43 14.04 28.61
N MET A 558 -12.63 13.05 29.04
CA MET A 558 -11.57 13.27 30.02
C MET A 558 -10.51 14.24 29.48
N TRP A 559 -10.06 14.04 28.23
CA TRP A 559 -9.11 14.95 27.59
C TRP A 559 -9.67 16.38 27.48
N GLN A 560 -10.90 16.55 26.99
CA GLN A 560 -11.52 17.87 26.86
C GLN A 560 -11.68 18.58 28.22
N ALA A 561 -12.02 17.83 29.27
CA ALA A 561 -12.12 18.36 30.63
C ALA A 561 -10.75 18.76 31.21
N GLU A 562 -9.71 17.96 30.97
CA GLU A 562 -8.33 18.30 31.33
C GLU A 562 -7.90 19.58 30.63
N GLN A 563 -8.04 19.65 29.29
CA GLN A 563 -7.65 20.82 28.53
C GLN A 563 -8.32 22.10 29.03
N LEU A 564 -9.64 22.07 29.25
CA LEU A 564 -10.39 23.21 29.77
C LEU A 564 -9.94 23.61 31.18
N HIS A 565 -9.62 22.65 32.05
CA HIS A 565 -9.08 22.93 33.38
C HIS A 565 -7.75 23.66 33.30
N PHE A 566 -6.81 23.20 32.46
CA PHE A 566 -5.49 23.81 32.30
C PHE A 566 -5.57 25.21 31.68
N GLU A 567 -6.47 25.42 30.72
CA GLU A 567 -6.76 26.74 30.14
C GLU A 567 -7.32 27.70 31.22
N ALA A 568 -8.25 27.23 32.06
CA ALA A 568 -8.81 28.04 33.15
C ALA A 568 -7.77 28.39 34.24
N THR A 569 -6.82 27.50 34.51
CA THR A 569 -5.74 27.73 35.48
C THR A 569 -4.53 28.47 34.89
N ASN A 570 -4.53 28.80 33.60
CA ASN A 570 -3.38 29.37 32.87
C ASN A 570 -2.07 28.58 33.07
N THR A 571 -2.19 27.26 33.18
CA THR A 571 -1.04 26.35 33.31
C THR A 571 -0.81 25.62 32.00
N GLU A 572 0.46 25.41 31.63
CA GLU A 572 0.79 24.70 30.38
C GLU A 572 0.32 23.25 30.43
N TYR A 573 -0.47 22.84 29.42
CA TYR A 573 -0.92 21.47 29.25
C TYR A 573 0.12 20.68 28.46
N HIS A 574 0.99 19.96 29.17
CA HIS A 574 2.02 19.14 28.54
C HIS A 574 1.52 17.72 28.28
N LYS A 575 1.56 17.32 27.01
CA LYS A 575 1.46 15.94 26.54
C LYS A 575 2.55 15.70 25.50
N THR A 576 2.99 14.46 25.38
CA THR A 576 3.95 14.04 24.34
C THR A 576 3.33 14.12 22.95
N THR A 577 4.17 14.16 21.90
CA THR A 577 3.70 14.15 20.50
C THR A 577 2.87 12.90 20.21
N PHE A 578 3.30 11.75 20.72
CA PHE A 578 2.59 10.49 20.54
C PHE A 578 1.23 10.47 21.26
N GLU A 579 1.12 11.05 22.46
CA GLU A 579 -0.18 11.20 23.12
C GLU A 579 -1.14 12.11 22.35
N TRP A 580 -0.64 13.24 21.82
CA TRP A 580 -1.43 14.11 20.95
C TRP A 580 -1.91 13.38 19.69
N GLU A 581 -1.07 12.54 19.09
CA GLU A 581 -1.43 11.70 17.96
C GLU A 581 -2.57 10.74 18.32
N LEU A 582 -2.46 10.01 19.44
CA LEU A 582 -3.50 9.06 19.87
C LEU A 582 -4.82 9.76 20.22
N LEU A 583 -4.77 10.93 20.86
CA LEU A 583 -5.94 11.76 21.15
C LEU A 583 -6.60 12.26 19.86
N GLY A 584 -5.81 12.74 18.90
CA GLY A 584 -6.30 13.14 17.59
C GLY A 584 -6.95 11.99 16.82
N LEU A 585 -6.37 10.78 16.88
CA LEU A 585 -6.97 9.57 16.30
C LEU A 585 -8.29 9.21 17.00
N CYS A 586 -8.38 9.34 18.32
CA CYS A 586 -9.62 9.14 19.07
C CYS A 586 -10.71 10.13 18.65
N ALA A 587 -10.40 11.43 18.59
CA ALA A 587 -11.33 12.45 18.12
C ALA A 587 -11.76 12.21 16.66
N THR A 588 -10.84 11.80 15.79
CA THR A 588 -11.16 11.44 14.39
C THR A 588 -12.15 10.27 14.33
N ARG A 589 -11.97 9.24 15.17
CA ARG A 589 -12.90 8.10 15.27
C ARG A 589 -14.30 8.55 15.70
N LEU A 590 -14.37 9.46 16.67
CA LEU A 590 -15.62 10.06 17.17
C LEU A 590 -16.20 11.17 16.26
N LYS A 591 -15.59 11.42 15.09
CA LYS A 591 -16.00 12.45 14.12
C LYS A 591 -15.86 13.89 14.62
N HIS A 592 -14.98 14.15 15.59
CA HIS A 592 -14.60 15.49 16.06
C HIS A 592 -13.41 16.02 15.25
N ASP A 593 -13.66 16.36 13.97
CA ASP A 593 -12.59 16.64 13.00
C ASP A 593 -11.76 17.89 13.35
N LYS A 594 -12.37 18.93 13.96
CA LYS A 594 -11.67 20.18 14.30
C LYS A 594 -10.72 19.97 15.46
N GLU A 595 -11.24 19.41 16.54
CA GLU A 595 -10.48 19.08 17.76
C GLU A 595 -9.37 18.08 17.45
N ALA A 596 -9.63 17.12 16.55
CA ALA A 596 -8.60 16.22 16.04
C ALA A 596 -7.49 16.98 15.28
N SER A 597 -7.85 17.93 14.42
CA SER A 597 -6.87 18.72 13.66
C SER A 597 -5.96 19.55 14.56
N GLU A 598 -6.52 20.14 15.63
CA GLU A 598 -5.77 20.90 16.63
C GLU A 598 -4.80 19.99 17.40
N ALA A 599 -5.26 18.80 17.83
CA ALA A 599 -4.39 17.82 18.48
C ALA A 599 -3.21 17.41 17.58
N PHE A 600 -3.46 17.15 16.29
CA PHE A 600 -2.38 16.84 15.35
C PHE A 600 -1.42 18.01 15.14
N GLN A 601 -1.91 19.25 15.14
CA GLN A 601 -1.06 20.44 15.06
C GLN A 601 -0.19 20.60 16.32
N TYR A 602 -0.74 20.42 17.52
CA TYR A 602 0.03 20.48 18.77
C TYR A 602 1.12 19.42 18.82
N GLY A 603 0.83 18.20 18.33
CA GLY A 603 1.85 17.17 18.16
C GLY A 603 2.96 17.60 17.19
N LEU A 604 2.60 18.09 16.01
CA LEU A 604 3.54 18.51 14.97
C LEU A 604 4.40 19.71 15.36
N GLN A 605 3.95 20.58 16.27
CA GLN A 605 4.74 21.69 16.82
C GLN A 605 5.91 21.20 17.69
N GLN A 606 5.78 20.03 18.32
CA GLN A 606 6.84 19.47 19.17
C GLN A 606 7.81 18.62 18.36
N ARG A 607 7.28 17.68 17.56
CA ARG A 607 8.07 16.74 16.76
C ARG A 607 7.27 16.34 15.52
N PHE A 608 7.96 16.13 14.41
CA PHE A 608 7.32 15.58 13.23
C PHE A 608 6.79 14.15 13.49
N SER A 609 5.52 13.94 13.17
CA SER A 609 4.88 12.62 13.08
C SER A 609 4.24 12.46 11.69
N ALA A 610 4.60 11.37 11.00
CA ALA A 610 4.04 11.05 9.69
C ALA A 610 2.53 10.77 9.76
N THR A 611 2.06 10.09 10.82
CA THR A 611 0.63 9.79 11.00
C THR A 611 -0.17 11.06 11.17
N SER A 612 0.26 11.96 12.07
CA SER A 612 -0.41 13.24 12.32
C SER A 612 -0.42 14.11 11.06
N CYS A 613 0.69 14.15 10.32
CA CYS A 613 0.80 14.89 9.07
C CYS A 613 -0.17 14.37 7.99
N ARG A 614 -0.24 13.05 7.80
CA ARG A 614 -1.16 12.41 6.84
C ARG A 614 -2.63 12.61 7.23
N LYS A 615 -2.95 12.55 8.53
CA LYS A 615 -4.32 12.80 9.03
C LYS A 615 -4.73 14.26 8.88
N LEU A 616 -3.81 15.18 9.14
CA LEU A 616 -4.03 16.61 8.95
C LEU A 616 -4.20 16.97 7.46
N LEU A 617 -3.45 16.30 6.57
CA LEU A 617 -3.64 16.43 5.12
C LEU A 617 -5.06 15.99 4.69
N GLN A 618 -5.51 14.82 5.17
CA GLN A 618 -6.88 14.33 4.91
C GLN A 618 -7.94 15.32 5.40
N TYR A 619 -7.73 15.92 6.57
CA TYR A 619 -8.61 16.96 7.12
C TYR A 619 -8.68 18.19 6.22
N TYR A 620 -7.54 18.74 5.80
CA TYR A 620 -7.51 19.94 4.95
C TYR A 620 -8.12 19.70 3.56
N VAL A 621 -7.91 18.53 2.95
CA VAL A 621 -8.55 18.16 1.68
C VAL A 621 -10.09 18.09 1.83
N ALA A 622 -10.57 17.53 2.95
CA ALA A 622 -11.99 17.49 3.24
C ALA A 622 -12.58 18.89 3.50
N GLU A 623 -11.91 19.72 4.30
CA GLU A 623 -12.33 21.12 4.54
C GLU A 623 -12.33 21.96 3.26
N ARG A 624 -11.32 21.78 2.39
CA ARG A 624 -11.27 22.41 1.07
C ARG A 624 -12.50 22.09 0.23
N THR A 625 -12.88 20.82 0.16
CA THR A 625 -14.08 20.37 -0.57
C THR A 625 -15.35 20.94 0.04
N LYS A 626 -15.47 20.98 1.38
CA LYS A 626 -16.60 21.59 2.08
C LYS A 626 -16.70 23.09 1.80
N LEU A 627 -15.58 23.80 1.77
CA LEU A 627 -15.54 25.24 1.48
C LEU A 627 -15.99 25.56 0.06
N LYS A 628 -15.57 24.77 -0.94
CA LYS A 628 -16.04 24.94 -2.33
C LYS A 628 -17.56 24.74 -2.46
N LYS A 629 -18.16 23.87 -1.65
CA LYS A 629 -19.61 23.64 -1.61
C LYS A 629 -20.38 24.65 -0.73
N ASN A 630 -19.69 25.51 0.03
CA ASN A 630 -20.33 26.40 0.99
C ASN A 630 -20.69 27.76 0.38
N TYR A 631 -21.98 27.95 0.07
CA TYR A 631 -22.52 29.18 -0.51
C TYR A 631 -22.70 30.34 0.50
N GLN A 632 -22.42 30.14 1.79
CA GLN A 632 -22.68 31.15 2.82
C GLN A 632 -21.58 32.20 2.97
N LEU A 633 -20.34 31.89 2.59
CA LEU A 633 -19.19 32.80 2.70
C LEU A 633 -19.10 33.72 1.48
N SER A 634 -18.56 34.92 1.66
CA SER A 634 -18.28 35.81 0.53
C SER A 634 -17.18 35.24 -0.36
N SER A 635 -17.25 35.49 -1.68
CA SER A 635 -16.27 34.95 -2.65
C SER A 635 -14.82 35.35 -2.33
N GLN A 636 -14.61 36.55 -1.76
CA GLN A 636 -13.28 37.00 -1.34
C GLN A 636 -12.76 36.22 -0.14
N GLN A 637 -13.61 35.98 0.87
CA GLN A 637 -13.23 35.17 2.03
C GLN A 637 -12.92 33.73 1.62
N ILE A 638 -13.74 33.13 0.75
CA ILE A 638 -13.51 31.79 0.21
C ILE A 638 -12.15 31.72 -0.50
N LEU A 639 -11.82 32.69 -1.36
CA LEU A 639 -10.54 32.68 -2.06
C LEU A 639 -9.35 32.83 -1.09
N THR A 640 -9.47 33.69 -0.08
CA THR A 640 -8.39 33.84 0.91
C THR A 640 -8.19 32.58 1.75
N THR A 641 -9.27 31.95 2.20
CA THR A 641 -9.18 30.72 3.01
C THR A 641 -8.71 29.53 2.17
N LEU A 642 -9.15 29.42 0.92
CA LEU A 642 -8.66 28.39 -0.01
C LEU A 642 -7.15 28.52 -0.22
N ASN A 643 -6.64 29.72 -0.53
CA ASN A 643 -5.19 29.91 -0.68
C ASN A 643 -4.41 29.55 0.60
N THR A 644 -4.94 29.85 1.79
CA THR A 644 -4.28 29.43 3.04
C THR A 644 -4.27 27.91 3.21
N ILE A 645 -5.36 27.24 2.84
CA ILE A 645 -5.47 25.78 2.93
C ILE A 645 -4.56 25.11 1.90
N ASP A 646 -4.56 25.59 0.65
CA ASP A 646 -3.69 25.07 -0.41
C ASP A 646 -2.21 25.19 -0.01
N ASN A 647 -1.82 26.31 0.59
CA ASN A 647 -0.47 26.50 1.11
C ASN A 647 -0.10 25.53 2.25
N LEU A 648 -1.06 25.19 3.12
CA LEU A 648 -0.87 24.19 4.17
C LEU A 648 -0.82 22.76 3.58
N ILE A 649 -1.64 22.47 2.57
CA ILE A 649 -1.61 21.19 1.85
C ILE A 649 -0.24 20.99 1.20
N ILE A 650 0.27 21.99 0.47
CA ILE A 650 1.60 21.92 -0.16
C ILE A 650 2.70 21.67 0.89
N ASP A 651 2.65 22.36 2.02
CA ASP A 651 3.62 22.17 3.12
C ASP A 651 3.63 20.72 3.64
N LEU A 652 2.44 20.17 3.94
CA LEU A 652 2.30 18.80 4.42
C LEU A 652 2.71 17.77 3.36
N VAL A 653 2.35 18.01 2.09
CA VAL A 653 2.71 17.12 0.98
C VAL A 653 4.23 17.05 0.82
N VAL A 654 4.94 18.18 0.86
CA VAL A 654 6.41 18.20 0.75
C VAL A 654 7.04 17.46 1.94
N LYS A 655 6.58 17.70 3.17
CA LYS A 655 7.08 17.00 4.36
C LYS A 655 6.86 15.48 4.30
N ILE A 656 5.69 15.02 3.84
CA ILE A 656 5.40 13.59 3.68
C ILE A 656 6.21 12.99 2.53
N CYS A 657 6.42 13.73 1.43
CA CYS A 657 7.27 13.31 0.32
C CYS A 657 8.72 13.06 0.80
N CYS A 658 9.31 13.99 1.56
CA CYS A 658 10.61 13.79 2.19
C CYS A 658 10.64 12.59 3.15
N TRP A 659 9.58 12.40 3.94
CA TRP A 659 9.47 11.26 4.85
C TRP A 659 9.37 9.92 4.11
N ASN A 660 8.60 9.86 3.03
CA ASN A 660 8.48 8.66 2.22
C ASN A 660 9.79 8.34 1.51
N HIS A 661 10.49 9.35 0.96
CA HIS A 661 11.82 9.19 0.37
C HIS A 661 12.83 8.60 1.37
N ARG A 662 12.82 9.08 2.62
CA ARG A 662 13.64 8.51 3.71
C ARG A 662 13.41 7.01 3.88
N TRP A 663 12.19 6.55 3.68
CA TRP A 663 11.77 5.15 3.81
C TRP A 663 11.53 4.48 2.45
N TYR A 664 12.28 4.91 1.42
CA TYR A 664 12.35 4.26 0.11
C TYR A 664 11.03 4.22 -0.68
N GLY A 665 10.12 5.15 -0.39
CA GLY A 665 8.83 5.28 -1.05
C GLY A 665 8.72 6.52 -1.93
N ASP A 666 8.61 6.30 -3.24
CA ASP A 666 8.38 7.33 -4.25
C ASP A 666 6.88 7.50 -4.60
N PHE A 667 6.05 6.52 -4.24
CA PHE A 667 4.64 6.47 -4.62
C PHE A 667 3.70 6.64 -3.43
N SER A 668 2.73 7.55 -3.58
CA SER A 668 1.63 7.75 -2.65
C SER A 668 0.42 8.27 -3.40
N LEU A 669 -0.72 7.57 -3.27
CA LEU A 669 -1.97 8.01 -3.89
C LEU A 669 -2.53 9.23 -3.17
N LEU A 670 -2.44 9.26 -1.84
CA LEU A 670 -2.86 10.38 -1.02
C LEU A 670 -2.18 11.68 -1.45
N LEU A 671 -0.86 11.65 -1.69
CA LEU A 671 -0.11 12.84 -2.12
C LEU A 671 -0.51 13.27 -3.54
N LEU A 672 -0.61 12.33 -4.48
CA LEU A 672 -1.00 12.63 -5.86
C LEU A 672 -2.40 13.22 -5.93
N GLU A 673 -3.40 12.63 -5.26
CA GLU A 673 -4.77 13.18 -5.27
C GLU A 673 -4.85 14.56 -4.62
N SER A 674 -4.20 14.74 -3.46
CA SER A 674 -4.20 16.04 -2.77
C SER A 674 -3.54 17.12 -3.63
N LEU A 675 -2.49 16.75 -4.37
CA LEU A 675 -1.79 17.66 -5.27
C LEU A 675 -2.59 17.94 -6.55
N ASN A 676 -3.26 16.95 -7.15
CA ASN A 676 -4.13 17.14 -8.32
C ASN A 676 -5.20 18.22 -8.08
N ASP A 677 -5.84 18.15 -6.91
CA ASP A 677 -6.90 19.09 -6.53
C ASP A 677 -6.36 20.51 -6.30
N THR A 678 -5.11 20.66 -5.84
CA THR A 678 -4.48 21.98 -5.64
C THR A 678 -3.87 22.54 -6.93
N LEU A 679 -3.32 21.68 -7.79
CA LEU A 679 -2.78 22.03 -9.10
C LEU A 679 -3.87 22.54 -10.04
N SER A 680 -5.07 21.96 -10.01
CA SER A 680 -6.19 22.44 -10.81
C SER A 680 -6.62 23.88 -10.49
N ASP A 681 -6.36 24.37 -9.27
CA ASP A 681 -6.69 25.75 -8.88
C ASP A 681 -5.50 26.72 -9.03
N MET A 682 -4.28 26.30 -8.70
CA MET A 682 -3.09 27.18 -8.65
C MET A 682 -2.24 27.15 -9.93
N GLY A 683 -2.28 26.06 -10.69
CA GLY A 683 -1.38 25.78 -11.82
C GLY A 683 0.00 25.25 -11.41
N LEU A 684 0.64 24.50 -12.30
CA LEU A 684 1.90 23.80 -12.06
C LEU A 684 3.06 24.75 -11.71
N THR A 685 3.18 25.85 -12.44
CA THR A 685 4.28 26.82 -12.28
C THR A 685 4.22 27.56 -10.94
N LYS A 686 3.00 27.92 -10.50
CA LYS A 686 2.81 28.61 -9.22
C LYS A 686 3.15 27.69 -8.06
N VAL A 687 2.70 26.43 -8.09
CA VAL A 687 3.04 25.45 -7.05
C VAL A 687 4.55 25.21 -7.00
N CYS A 688 5.22 25.10 -8.14
CA CYS A 688 6.69 25.03 -8.20
C CYS A 688 7.34 26.21 -7.49
N ASN A 689 6.94 27.44 -7.83
CA ASN A 689 7.51 28.67 -7.26
C ASN A 689 7.27 28.77 -5.75
N GLU A 690 6.09 28.36 -5.27
CA GLU A 690 5.78 28.33 -3.84
C GLU A 690 6.69 27.36 -3.09
N VAL A 691 6.94 26.16 -3.63
CA VAL A 691 7.87 25.19 -3.02
C VAL A 691 9.32 25.68 -3.10
N ASP A 692 9.75 26.19 -4.25
CA ASP A 692 11.08 26.77 -4.46
C ASP A 692 11.37 27.93 -3.48
N SER A 693 10.34 28.68 -3.07
CA SER A 693 10.49 29.80 -2.13
C SER A 693 10.64 29.38 -0.66
N ARG A 694 10.09 28.22 -0.26
CA ARG A 694 10.01 27.78 1.14
C ARG A 694 11.04 26.70 1.49
N TYR A 695 11.46 25.91 0.51
CA TYR A 695 12.26 24.71 0.74
C TYR A 695 13.63 24.76 0.06
N PRO A 696 14.63 24.03 0.58
CA PRO A 696 15.94 23.90 -0.07
C PRO A 696 15.84 23.27 -1.47
N GLU A 697 16.80 23.59 -2.33
CA GLU A 697 16.84 23.12 -3.73
C GLU A 697 16.81 21.59 -3.85
N SER A 698 17.42 20.86 -2.90
CA SER A 698 17.40 19.38 -2.88
C SER A 698 15.99 18.83 -2.68
N VAL A 699 15.22 19.41 -1.74
CA VAL A 699 13.82 19.05 -1.48
C VAL A 699 12.96 19.38 -2.70
N THR A 700 13.17 20.54 -3.33
CA THR A 700 12.36 20.90 -4.49
C THR A 700 12.66 20.03 -5.70
N LYS A 701 13.92 19.61 -5.90
CA LYS A 701 14.28 18.63 -6.94
C LYS A 701 13.60 17.29 -6.70
N LEU A 702 13.57 16.81 -5.46
CA LEU A 702 12.86 15.59 -5.08
C LEU A 702 11.37 15.70 -5.42
N PHE A 703 10.71 16.75 -4.91
CA PHE A 703 9.29 17.01 -5.12
C PHE A 703 8.93 17.10 -6.61
N LYS A 704 9.77 17.79 -7.41
CA LYS A 704 9.62 17.87 -8.86
C LYS A 704 9.74 16.49 -9.51
N SER A 705 10.73 15.69 -9.13
CA SER A 705 10.99 14.38 -9.73
C SER A 705 9.97 13.30 -9.36
N GLN A 706 9.47 13.26 -8.12
CA GLN A 706 8.58 12.19 -7.64
C GLN A 706 7.09 12.51 -7.90
N LEU A 707 6.69 13.78 -7.84
CA LEU A 707 5.29 14.17 -7.91
C LEU A 707 4.99 15.03 -9.15
N LEU A 708 5.68 16.15 -9.35
CA LEU A 708 5.29 17.07 -10.43
C LEU A 708 5.55 16.51 -11.84
N GLN A 709 6.63 15.75 -12.02
CA GLN A 709 6.92 15.10 -13.30
C GLN A 709 5.79 14.15 -13.75
N PHE A 710 5.06 13.54 -12.81
CA PHE A 710 3.87 12.76 -13.13
C PHE A 710 2.80 13.63 -13.79
N PHE A 711 2.46 14.78 -13.20
CA PHE A 711 1.47 15.72 -13.75
C PHE A 711 1.93 16.43 -15.02
N GLU A 712 3.23 16.61 -15.21
CA GLU A 712 3.76 17.23 -16.43
C GLU A 712 3.70 16.28 -17.63
N LYS A 713 3.93 14.97 -17.43
CA LYS A 713 4.13 14.03 -18.55
C LYS A 713 3.06 12.96 -18.70
N HIS A 714 2.33 12.62 -17.64
CA HIS A 714 1.45 11.44 -17.59
C HIS A 714 -0.03 11.79 -17.39
N THR A 715 -0.42 13.07 -17.47
CA THR A 715 -1.81 13.53 -17.32
C THR A 715 -2.36 14.31 -18.53
N LYS A 716 -1.89 14.01 -19.76
CA LYS A 716 -2.37 14.57 -21.05
C LYS A 716 -2.65 16.09 -21.02
N ASP A 717 -1.63 16.88 -20.69
CA ASP A 717 -1.63 18.34 -20.82
C ASP A 717 -2.76 19.08 -20.08
N GLN A 718 -3.43 18.44 -19.10
CA GLN A 718 -4.54 19.05 -18.37
C GLN A 718 -4.14 20.35 -17.64
N PHE A 719 -2.88 20.44 -17.23
CA PHE A 719 -2.34 21.55 -16.42
C PHE A 719 -1.46 22.52 -17.23
N ASP A 720 -1.40 22.38 -18.56
CA ASP A 720 -0.58 23.20 -19.47
C ASP A 720 -1.26 24.52 -19.90
N MET A 721 -2.29 24.97 -19.19
CA MET A 721 -2.99 26.25 -19.43
C MET A 721 -2.65 27.34 -18.41
#